data_AF-R1EJ99-F1
#
_entry.id   AF-R1EJ99-F1
#
_cell.length_a   1.000
_cell.length_b   1.000
_cell.length_c   1.000
_cell.angle_alpha   90.00
_cell.angle_beta   90.00
_cell.angle_gamma   90.00
#
_symmetry.space_group_name_H-M   'P 1'
#
loop_
_entity.id
_entity.type
_entity.pdbx_description
1 polymer ?
#
loop_
_entity_poly.entity_id
_entity_poly.type
_entity_poly.pdbx_seq_one_letter_code
_entity_poly.pdbx_strand_id
1 'polypeptide(L)'
;MADSTGYNHALDDIREKEFPMLKDSVYLDHAGTTLYPKSLIDRFSADMISNLYGNPHSASSSSQLSARRVDEARLRLLHMFRADPEDFDVVFVANATAGVKLVLEAFRDQPKGFAYKYHRECHTSLIGIRELASHHRCFSSDIEVEHWLERKARRDVAQESLLELFAYPAQSNMSGRRLPLDWCGRARLSKESSANTTYSLLDAAAFVSTSPLDLSDSDVAPDFTVLSLYKIFGFPDLGALIIRKDAADVFQKRRYFGGGTVDMVVCLKEQWHAKKTESLHDQLEDGTLPIHSIMALHSAMDVHRELFGSLDQVSRHSMFLARRLYEGLSSLRHANGLPVCQMYADASTGYNDAKRQGPIVAFNMVNSQGAWASNFEVERLASIKNIQLRTGGLCNPGGIAAALGLSPWEMRENFSAGQRCGNENDIMGGKPTGMIRVSRYLSSSISDFFSQALGVECQLARFPAAGGTGASTRHSKAHLQKQAAARGQMPGAFPDATGDAPRPILLSNESPILVISRSSVNRLNEQIKAGGGKAAEAEVFRANVVVAERLQSRPGSEQPYAEDLWQYAVVGQQRFQLLGACRRCQMVCIDQQTGLKNEEPFVTLAKTRRRDGKVFFGQHACHEPRAPDGSRQAQHATIAVGDAVVPS
;
A
#
# COMPACT_ATOMS: atom_id res chain seq x y z
N MET A 1 -34.96 -13.13 -9.24
CA MET A 1 -33.80 -13.93 -9.66
C MET A 1 -33.38 -13.44 -11.03
N ALA A 2 -32.38 -12.56 -11.10
CA ALA A 2 -31.76 -12.15 -12.34
C ALA A 2 -30.25 -12.41 -12.18
N ASP A 3 -29.77 -13.25 -13.06
CA ASP A 3 -28.40 -13.73 -13.18
C ASP A 3 -27.51 -12.56 -13.62
N SER A 4 -26.63 -12.05 -12.74
CA SER A 4 -25.65 -11.02 -13.09
C SER A 4 -24.24 -11.55 -12.87
N THR A 5 -23.86 -12.54 -13.67
CA THR A 5 -22.50 -13.13 -13.70
C THR A 5 -21.49 -12.26 -14.47
N GLY A 6 -21.91 -11.10 -14.99
CA GLY A 6 -21.07 -10.17 -15.74
C GLY A 6 -20.49 -9.03 -14.89
N TYR A 7 -19.30 -8.56 -15.29
CA TYR A 7 -18.70 -7.35 -14.75
C TYR A 7 -19.54 -6.11 -15.10
N ASN A 8 -19.73 -5.21 -14.13
CA ASN A 8 -20.47 -3.97 -14.37
C ASN A 8 -19.58 -2.94 -15.07
N HIS A 9 -19.68 -2.84 -16.39
CA HIS A 9 -18.91 -1.89 -17.20
C HIS A 9 -19.16 -0.41 -16.85
N ALA A 10 -20.26 -0.07 -16.18
CA ALA A 10 -20.47 1.30 -15.68
C ALA A 10 -19.41 1.71 -14.63
N LEU A 11 -18.73 0.75 -14.01
CA LEU A 11 -17.63 1.02 -13.07
C LEU A 11 -16.34 1.47 -13.77
N ASP A 12 -16.17 1.17 -15.06
CA ASP A 12 -15.03 1.66 -15.84
C ASP A 12 -15.13 3.19 -16.01
N ASP A 13 -16.33 3.69 -16.28
CA ASP A 13 -16.62 5.13 -16.34
C ASP A 13 -16.40 5.83 -14.99
N ILE A 14 -16.85 5.20 -13.89
CA ILE A 14 -16.62 5.72 -12.54
C ILE A 14 -15.12 5.77 -12.26
N ARG A 15 -14.37 4.72 -12.60
CA ARG A 15 -12.91 4.68 -12.41
C ARG A 15 -12.21 5.80 -13.18
N GLU A 16 -12.55 6.00 -14.45
CA GLU A 16 -11.91 7.03 -15.28
C GLU A 16 -12.21 8.45 -14.76
N LYS A 17 -13.45 8.72 -14.35
CA LYS A 17 -13.89 10.05 -13.90
C LYS A 17 -13.48 10.36 -12.46
N GLU A 18 -13.70 9.40 -11.55
CA GLU A 18 -13.58 9.61 -10.11
C GLU A 18 -12.20 9.23 -9.57
N PHE A 19 -11.47 8.35 -10.25
CA PHE A 19 -10.16 7.86 -9.78
C PHE A 19 -9.06 8.05 -10.84
N PRO A 20 -8.79 9.28 -11.30
CA PRO A 20 -7.79 9.54 -12.35
C PRO A 20 -6.37 9.14 -11.93
N MET A 21 -6.07 9.10 -10.62
CA MET A 21 -4.80 8.63 -10.08
C MET A 21 -4.56 7.13 -10.30
N LEU A 22 -5.59 6.37 -10.65
CA LEU A 22 -5.49 4.96 -11.02
C LEU A 22 -5.15 4.75 -12.50
N LYS A 23 -4.95 5.81 -13.27
CA LYS A 23 -4.50 5.70 -14.66
C LYS A 23 -3.18 4.93 -14.70
N ASP A 24 -3.16 3.83 -15.47
CA ASP A 24 -2.01 2.94 -15.63
C ASP A 24 -1.50 2.26 -14.33
N SER A 25 -2.34 2.20 -13.28
CA SER A 25 -2.01 1.60 -11.98
C SER A 25 -3.12 0.67 -11.47
N VAL A 26 -2.73 -0.47 -10.90
CA VAL A 26 -3.63 -1.43 -10.28
C VAL A 26 -3.44 -1.37 -8.77
N TYR A 27 -4.38 -0.74 -8.07
CA TYR A 27 -4.32 -0.61 -6.62
C TYR A 27 -5.04 -1.78 -5.94
N LEU A 28 -4.30 -2.58 -5.18
CA LEU A 28 -4.75 -3.82 -4.54
C LEU A 28 -4.59 -3.82 -3.02
N ASP A 29 -4.29 -2.67 -2.40
CA ASP A 29 -4.13 -2.52 -0.93
C ASP A 29 -5.34 -1.84 -0.25
N HIS A 30 -6.55 -2.00 -0.81
CA HIS A 30 -7.79 -1.42 -0.28
C HIS A 30 -8.10 -1.83 1.18
N ALA A 31 -7.65 -3.00 1.63
CA ALA A 31 -7.81 -3.44 3.03
C ALA A 31 -6.91 -2.68 4.02
N GLY A 32 -5.86 -2.00 3.53
CA GLY A 32 -5.05 -1.06 4.29
C GLY A 32 -5.77 0.29 4.37
N THR A 33 -5.90 0.96 3.24
CA THR A 33 -6.70 2.17 3.04
C THR A 33 -7.34 2.11 1.67
N THR A 34 -8.60 2.53 1.54
CA THR A 34 -9.17 2.69 0.19
C THR A 34 -8.82 4.06 -0.37
N LEU A 35 -9.14 4.29 -1.65
CA LEU A 35 -8.90 5.56 -2.32
C LEU A 35 -10.16 6.43 -2.25
N TYR A 36 -9.97 7.74 -2.17
CA TYR A 36 -11.07 8.70 -2.21
C TYR A 36 -11.40 9.09 -3.66
N PRO A 37 -12.68 9.24 -4.02
CA PRO A 37 -13.07 9.73 -5.34
C PRO A 37 -12.81 11.24 -5.47
N LYS A 38 -12.56 11.70 -6.70
CA LYS A 38 -12.33 13.09 -7.04
C LYS A 38 -13.49 13.99 -6.59
N SER A 39 -14.72 13.58 -6.87
CA SER A 39 -15.91 14.37 -6.51
C SER A 39 -16.05 14.61 -5.00
N LEU A 40 -15.54 13.71 -4.15
CA LEU A 40 -15.50 13.92 -2.70
C LEU A 40 -14.61 15.12 -2.37
N ILE A 41 -13.39 15.16 -2.90
CA ILE A 41 -12.44 16.25 -2.65
C ILE A 41 -12.96 17.57 -3.20
N ASP A 42 -13.56 17.56 -4.39
CA ASP A 42 -14.14 18.77 -4.99
C ASP A 42 -15.28 19.34 -4.13
N ARG A 43 -16.20 18.49 -3.65
CA ARG A 43 -17.33 18.90 -2.79
C ARG A 43 -16.84 19.39 -1.44
N PHE A 44 -15.91 18.67 -0.82
CA PHE A 44 -15.33 19.07 0.45
C PHE A 44 -14.61 20.42 0.34
N SER A 45 -13.83 20.62 -0.72
CA SER A 45 -13.14 21.90 -1.00
C SER A 45 -14.15 23.04 -1.18
N ALA A 46 -15.20 22.83 -1.98
CA ALA A 46 -16.24 23.82 -2.19
C ALA A 46 -16.99 24.17 -0.90
N ASP A 47 -17.29 23.18 -0.06
CA ASP A 47 -17.95 23.38 1.23
C ASP A 47 -17.07 24.17 2.21
N MET A 48 -15.77 23.86 2.28
CA MET A 48 -14.81 24.59 3.11
C MET A 48 -14.56 26.03 2.65
N ILE A 49 -14.62 26.31 1.35
CA ILE A 49 -14.46 27.66 0.79
C ILE A 49 -15.72 28.50 1.02
N SER A 50 -16.90 27.87 0.92
CA SER A 50 -18.19 28.58 0.95
C SER A 50 -18.70 28.83 2.36
N ASN A 51 -18.22 28.09 3.36
CA ASN A 51 -18.70 28.17 4.73
C ASN A 51 -17.60 28.60 5.70
N LEU A 52 -17.99 29.42 6.69
CA LEU A 52 -17.12 29.78 7.81
C LEU A 52 -17.33 28.80 8.97
N TYR A 53 -16.45 27.81 9.07
CA TYR A 53 -16.45 26.87 10.20
C TYR A 53 -15.57 27.37 11.35
N GLY A 54 -16.18 27.54 12.52
CA GLY A 54 -15.47 27.91 13.75
C GLY A 54 -15.27 26.71 14.68
N ASN A 55 -14.46 26.88 15.72
CA ASN A 55 -14.41 25.93 16.84
C ASN A 55 -15.82 25.81 17.46
N PRO A 56 -16.37 24.60 17.71
CA PRO A 56 -17.78 24.39 18.12
C PRO A 56 -18.13 24.80 19.56
N HIS A 57 -17.23 25.41 20.33
CA HIS A 57 -17.43 25.70 21.76
C HIS A 57 -17.81 27.16 22.10
N SER A 58 -18.33 27.94 21.14
CA SER A 58 -18.71 29.35 21.36
C SER A 58 -20.12 29.65 20.86
N ALA A 59 -20.69 30.77 21.29
CA ALA A 59 -22.02 31.20 20.85
C ALA A 59 -22.01 31.86 19.45
N SER A 60 -20.88 31.91 18.74
CA SER A 60 -20.79 32.53 17.42
C SER A 60 -21.52 31.70 16.36
N SER A 61 -21.98 32.34 15.28
CA SER A 61 -22.70 31.67 14.20
C SER A 61 -21.87 30.58 13.53
N SER A 62 -20.57 30.81 13.33
CA SER A 62 -19.64 29.82 12.76
C SER A 62 -19.41 28.62 13.66
N SER A 63 -19.45 28.83 14.98
CA SER A 63 -19.33 27.79 16.00
C SER A 63 -20.59 26.92 16.07
N GLN A 64 -21.77 27.55 16.11
CA GLN A 64 -23.06 26.86 16.09
C GLN A 64 -23.29 26.09 14.78
N LEU A 65 -22.80 26.61 13.65
CA LEU A 65 -22.82 25.88 12.39
C LEU A 65 -21.97 24.61 12.47
N SER A 66 -20.72 24.70 12.96
CA SER A 66 -19.85 23.55 13.15
C SER A 66 -20.49 22.51 14.09
N ALA A 67 -21.03 22.93 15.24
CA ALA A 67 -21.69 22.03 16.19
C ALA A 67 -22.85 21.26 15.54
N ARG A 68 -23.79 21.99 14.91
CA ARG A 68 -24.93 21.35 14.20
C ARG A 68 -24.49 20.37 13.12
N ARG A 69 -23.47 20.71 12.34
CA ARG A 69 -22.94 19.84 11.29
C ARG A 69 -22.25 18.59 11.85
N VAL A 70 -21.61 18.69 13.00
CA VAL A 70 -21.03 17.54 13.70
C VAL A 70 -22.15 16.61 14.18
N ASP A 71 -23.21 17.14 14.78
CA ASP A 71 -24.37 16.34 15.23
C ASP A 71 -25.09 15.67 14.05
N GLU A 72 -25.29 16.40 12.95
CA GLU A 72 -25.84 15.85 11.72
C GLU A 72 -24.97 14.70 11.17
N ALA A 73 -23.63 14.82 11.25
CA ALA A 73 -22.72 13.75 10.83
C ALA A 73 -22.90 12.49 11.69
N ARG A 74 -23.09 12.62 13.01
CA ARG A 74 -23.34 11.49 13.91
C ARG A 74 -24.63 10.78 13.54
N LEU A 75 -25.73 11.51 13.39
CA LEU A 75 -27.04 10.94 13.03
C LEU A 75 -26.99 10.23 11.67
N ARG A 76 -26.33 10.84 10.67
CA ARG A 76 -26.15 10.22 9.36
C ARG A 76 -25.32 8.93 9.44
N LEU A 77 -24.29 8.89 10.28
CA LEU A 77 -23.47 7.70 10.48
C LEU A 77 -24.25 6.58 11.19
N LEU A 78 -25.02 6.90 12.22
CA LEU A 78 -25.93 5.96 12.89
C LEU A 78 -26.94 5.38 11.89
N HIS A 79 -27.57 6.24 11.09
CA HIS A 79 -28.51 5.82 10.06
C HIS A 79 -27.88 4.88 9.02
N MET A 80 -26.63 5.15 8.61
CA MET A 80 -25.89 4.27 7.69
C MET A 80 -25.74 2.84 8.22
N PHE A 81 -25.68 2.65 9.54
CA PHE A 81 -25.59 1.35 10.20
C PHE A 81 -26.91 0.87 10.82
N ARG A 82 -28.02 1.56 10.53
CA ARG A 82 -29.34 1.30 11.12
C ARG A 82 -29.35 1.29 12.65
N ALA A 83 -28.43 2.03 13.27
CA ALA A 83 -28.39 2.20 14.72
C ALA A 83 -29.37 3.31 15.10
N ASP A 84 -30.31 3.04 16.01
CA ASP A 84 -31.23 4.04 16.51
C ASP A 84 -30.48 5.01 17.46
N PRO A 85 -30.54 6.34 17.25
CA PRO A 85 -29.93 7.30 18.17
C PRO A 85 -30.51 7.26 19.60
N GLU A 86 -31.65 6.63 19.84
CA GLU A 86 -32.14 6.36 21.21
C GLU A 86 -31.30 5.29 21.91
N ASP A 87 -30.87 4.26 21.19
CA ASP A 87 -30.13 3.11 21.74
C ASP A 87 -28.60 3.25 21.62
N PHE A 88 -28.13 4.08 20.68
CA PHE A 88 -26.72 4.20 20.34
C PHE A 88 -26.24 5.65 20.29
N ASP A 89 -24.95 5.85 20.57
CA ASP A 89 -24.25 7.11 20.38
C ASP A 89 -22.95 6.90 19.57
N VAL A 90 -22.42 7.97 18.97
CA VAL A 90 -21.20 7.96 18.15
C VAL A 90 -20.16 8.88 18.75
N VAL A 91 -19.01 8.28 19.10
CA VAL A 91 -17.81 9.01 19.48
C VAL A 91 -16.86 9.07 18.29
N PHE A 92 -16.51 10.26 17.84
CA PHE A 92 -15.49 10.44 16.81
C PHE A 92 -14.10 10.21 17.40
N VAL A 93 -13.32 9.38 16.72
CA VAL A 93 -11.95 9.02 17.12
C VAL A 93 -11.01 9.13 15.92
N ALA A 94 -9.70 9.11 16.12
CA ALA A 94 -8.75 9.22 15.01
C ALA A 94 -8.85 8.04 14.02
N ASN A 95 -9.16 6.83 14.50
CA ASN A 95 -9.32 5.59 13.74
C ASN A 95 -9.83 4.47 14.67
N ALA A 96 -10.10 3.28 14.11
CA ALA A 96 -10.54 2.13 14.91
C ALA A 96 -9.61 1.80 16.09
N THR A 97 -8.28 1.92 15.93
CA THR A 97 -7.31 1.67 17.02
C THR A 97 -7.49 2.68 18.17
N ALA A 98 -7.78 3.94 17.87
CA ALA A 98 -8.10 4.93 18.89
C ALA A 98 -9.41 4.59 19.62
N GLY A 99 -10.43 4.12 18.89
CA GLY A 99 -11.67 3.60 19.51
C GLY A 99 -11.43 2.40 20.43
N VAL A 100 -10.58 1.45 20.01
CA VAL A 100 -10.17 0.31 20.85
C VAL A 100 -9.50 0.78 22.15
N LYS A 101 -8.61 1.78 22.05
CA LYS A 101 -7.92 2.35 23.23
C LYS A 101 -8.90 3.04 24.17
N LEU A 102 -9.87 3.79 23.63
CA LEU A 102 -10.87 4.46 24.43
C LEU A 102 -11.74 3.46 25.21
N VAL A 103 -12.17 2.37 24.57
CA VAL A 103 -12.87 1.27 25.27
C VAL A 103 -11.96 0.66 26.34
N LEU A 104 -10.70 0.35 25.99
CA LEU A 104 -9.72 -0.19 26.94
C LEU A 104 -9.52 0.72 28.16
N GLU A 105 -9.51 2.04 28.02
CA GLU A 105 -9.40 2.96 29.16
C GLU A 105 -10.55 2.76 30.16
N ALA A 106 -11.77 2.53 29.67
CA ALA A 106 -12.93 2.28 30.52
C ALA A 106 -12.80 0.98 31.34
N PHE A 107 -12.16 -0.05 30.78
CA PHE A 107 -11.94 -1.33 31.48
C PHE A 107 -10.69 -1.32 32.36
N ARG A 108 -9.60 -0.69 31.91
CA ARG A 108 -8.34 -0.56 32.65
C ARG A 108 -8.55 0.14 33.99
N ASP A 109 -9.39 1.17 34.00
CA ASP A 109 -9.57 2.02 35.17
C ASP A 109 -10.51 1.41 36.23
N GLN A 110 -11.04 0.21 35.97
CA GLN A 110 -11.91 -0.52 36.89
C GLN A 110 -11.15 -0.99 38.15
N PRO A 111 -11.70 -0.81 39.36
CA PRO A 111 -10.98 -1.09 40.61
C PRO A 111 -10.49 -2.54 40.75
N LYS A 112 -11.25 -3.50 40.22
CA LYS A 112 -10.95 -4.94 40.29
C LYS A 112 -10.24 -5.46 39.03
N GLY A 113 -9.87 -4.57 38.10
CA GLY A 113 -9.40 -4.96 36.78
C GLY A 113 -10.51 -5.58 35.91
N PHE A 114 -10.10 -6.32 34.88
CA PHE A 114 -11.03 -6.97 33.93
C PHE A 114 -10.43 -8.24 33.34
N ALA A 115 -11.30 -9.16 32.92
CA ALA A 115 -10.95 -10.32 32.11
C ALA A 115 -11.09 -10.00 30.62
N TYR A 116 -10.20 -10.52 29.79
CA TYR A 116 -10.22 -10.30 28.35
C TYR A 116 -10.26 -11.60 27.54
N LYS A 117 -11.19 -11.70 26.61
CA LYS A 117 -11.30 -12.82 25.69
C LYS A 117 -11.26 -12.30 24.27
N TYR A 118 -10.48 -12.92 23.42
CA TYR A 118 -10.36 -12.46 22.04
C TYR A 118 -10.13 -13.61 21.07
N HIS A 119 -10.52 -13.40 19.80
CA HIS A 119 -10.31 -14.39 18.75
C HIS A 119 -8.91 -14.26 18.11
N ARG A 120 -8.32 -15.37 17.63
CA ARG A 120 -6.99 -15.34 16.99
C ARG A 120 -6.90 -14.44 15.75
N GLU A 121 -8.03 -14.19 15.09
CA GLU A 121 -8.12 -13.36 13.88
C GLU A 121 -8.04 -11.86 14.18
N CYS A 122 -7.94 -11.47 15.45
CA CYS A 122 -7.86 -10.08 15.87
C CYS A 122 -6.69 -9.33 15.24
N HIS A 123 -6.96 -8.10 14.81
CA HIS A 123 -5.92 -7.14 14.47
C HIS A 123 -5.04 -6.85 15.69
N THR A 124 -3.77 -6.47 15.46
CA THR A 124 -2.80 -6.19 16.52
C THR A 124 -3.32 -5.20 17.58
N SER A 125 -4.16 -4.23 17.20
CA SER A 125 -4.78 -3.27 18.14
C SER A 125 -5.63 -3.95 19.22
N LEU A 126 -6.39 -4.99 18.87
CA LEU A 126 -7.17 -5.77 19.84
C LEU A 126 -6.30 -6.70 20.67
N ILE A 127 -5.23 -7.27 20.08
CA ILE A 127 -4.32 -8.16 20.82
C ILE A 127 -3.65 -7.41 21.97
N GLY A 128 -3.28 -6.14 21.76
CA GLY A 128 -2.62 -5.30 22.76
C GLY A 128 -3.41 -5.10 24.06
N ILE A 129 -4.75 -5.22 24.05
CA ILE A 129 -5.59 -5.12 25.25
C ILE A 129 -5.17 -6.14 26.32
N ARG A 130 -4.72 -7.33 25.91
CA ARG A 130 -4.39 -8.42 26.83
C ARG A 130 -3.31 -8.06 27.84
N GLU A 131 -2.41 -7.13 27.50
CA GLU A 131 -1.30 -6.72 28.36
C GLU A 131 -1.77 -5.91 29.58
N LEU A 132 -3.01 -5.41 29.56
CA LEU A 132 -3.61 -4.65 30.65
C LEU A 132 -4.76 -5.41 31.35
N ALA A 133 -5.13 -6.58 30.83
CA ALA A 133 -6.15 -7.43 31.42
C ALA A 133 -5.56 -8.25 32.58
N SER A 134 -6.33 -8.43 33.66
CA SER A 134 -5.91 -9.25 34.79
C SER A 134 -5.81 -10.73 34.42
N HIS A 135 -6.70 -11.17 33.52
CA HIS A 135 -6.68 -12.51 32.94
C HIS A 135 -7.07 -12.40 31.47
N HIS A 136 -6.42 -13.17 30.59
CA HIS A 136 -6.77 -13.18 29.17
C HIS A 136 -6.83 -14.58 28.55
N ARG A 137 -7.71 -14.76 27.56
CA ARG A 137 -7.78 -15.97 26.73
C ARG A 137 -7.87 -15.61 25.24
N CYS A 138 -6.98 -16.19 24.44
CA CYS A 138 -7.09 -16.20 22.99
C CYS A 138 -7.85 -17.47 22.56
N PHE A 139 -8.93 -17.32 21.82
CA PHE A 139 -9.62 -18.43 21.17
C PHE A 139 -8.93 -18.78 19.87
N SER A 140 -8.49 -20.04 19.76
CA SER A 140 -7.77 -20.51 18.56
C SER A 140 -8.71 -20.84 17.40
N SER A 141 -10.02 -20.95 17.64
CA SER A 141 -11.03 -21.29 16.62
C SER A 141 -12.43 -20.84 17.03
N ASP A 142 -13.32 -20.74 16.06
CA ASP A 142 -14.76 -20.51 16.25
C ASP A 142 -15.39 -21.54 17.19
N ILE A 143 -14.98 -22.81 17.09
CA ILE A 143 -15.49 -23.90 17.94
C ILE A 143 -15.21 -23.62 19.43
N GLU A 144 -14.04 -23.05 19.75
CA GLU A 144 -13.76 -22.68 21.13
C GLU A 144 -14.64 -21.53 21.64
N VAL A 145 -14.99 -20.59 20.75
CA VAL A 145 -15.92 -19.49 21.07
C VAL A 145 -17.31 -20.07 21.32
N GLU A 146 -17.80 -20.93 20.43
CA GLU A 146 -19.10 -21.59 20.55
C GLU A 146 -19.21 -22.40 21.85
N HIS A 147 -18.23 -23.27 22.14
CA HIS A 147 -18.20 -24.02 23.39
C HIS A 147 -18.12 -23.12 24.62
N TRP A 148 -17.45 -21.97 24.54
CA TRP A 148 -17.42 -21.02 25.64
C TRP A 148 -18.79 -20.36 25.87
N LEU A 149 -19.45 -19.92 24.79
CA LEU A 149 -20.79 -19.33 24.84
C LEU A 149 -21.82 -20.33 25.39
N GLU A 150 -21.81 -21.57 24.92
CA GLU A 150 -22.68 -22.65 25.41
C GLU A 150 -22.46 -22.96 26.89
N ARG A 151 -21.20 -23.02 27.35
CA ARG A 151 -20.89 -23.26 28.77
C ARG A 151 -21.32 -22.08 29.65
N LYS A 152 -21.19 -20.85 29.15
CA LYS A 152 -21.59 -19.64 29.88
C LYS A 152 -23.10 -19.61 30.10
N ALA A 153 -23.89 -20.11 29.14
CA ALA A 153 -25.34 -20.25 29.27
C ALA A 153 -25.79 -21.33 30.29
N ARG A 154 -24.89 -22.23 30.74
CA ARG A 154 -25.23 -23.38 31.61
C ARG A 154 -24.70 -23.28 33.05
N ARG A 155 -23.93 -22.26 33.41
CA ARG A 155 -23.34 -22.13 34.76
C ARG A 155 -24.30 -21.36 35.67
N ASP A 156 -24.58 -21.88 36.86
CA ASP A 156 -25.40 -21.27 37.92
C ASP A 156 -24.59 -20.77 39.15
N VAL A 157 -23.26 -20.79 39.09
CA VAL A 157 -22.44 -20.57 40.28
C VAL A 157 -21.92 -19.14 40.36
N ALA A 158 -22.34 -18.44 41.42
CA ALA A 158 -21.85 -17.15 41.87
C ALA A 158 -20.37 -17.25 42.28
N GLN A 159 -19.50 -16.67 41.46
CA GLN A 159 -18.15 -16.30 41.84
C GLN A 159 -18.03 -14.78 41.69
N GLU A 160 -17.04 -14.16 42.33
CA GLU A 160 -16.94 -12.69 42.38
C GLU A 160 -17.06 -12.04 41.00
N SER A 161 -17.95 -11.04 40.89
CA SER A 161 -18.28 -10.39 39.62
C SER A 161 -17.12 -9.58 39.06
N LEU A 162 -16.41 -10.13 38.09
CA LEU A 162 -15.40 -9.42 37.32
C LEU A 162 -16.00 -8.96 35.98
N LEU A 163 -15.65 -7.75 35.56
CA LEU A 163 -15.97 -7.28 34.22
C LEU A 163 -15.18 -8.09 33.18
N GLU A 164 -15.86 -8.54 32.14
CA GLU A 164 -15.25 -9.29 31.04
C GLU A 164 -15.47 -8.55 29.72
N LEU A 165 -14.41 -8.40 28.93
CA LEU A 165 -14.48 -7.87 27.58
C LEU A 165 -14.19 -8.99 26.57
N PHE A 166 -15.14 -9.25 25.68
CA PHE A 166 -14.97 -10.16 24.55
C PHE A 166 -14.79 -9.36 23.26
N ALA A 167 -13.66 -9.52 22.57
CA ALA A 167 -13.38 -8.78 21.34
C ALA A 167 -13.00 -9.67 20.15
N TYR A 168 -13.53 -9.35 18.98
CA TYR A 168 -13.21 -10.05 17.74
C TYR A 168 -13.51 -9.15 16.53
N PRO A 169 -12.87 -9.40 15.37
CA PRO A 169 -13.20 -8.67 14.17
C PRO A 169 -14.44 -9.26 13.49
N ALA A 170 -15.29 -8.40 12.94
CA ALA A 170 -16.38 -8.83 12.05
C ALA A 170 -15.83 -9.46 10.76
N GLN A 171 -14.67 -9.00 10.29
CA GLN A 171 -13.95 -9.56 9.15
C GLN A 171 -12.45 -9.54 9.40
N SER A 172 -11.77 -10.67 9.15
CA SER A 172 -10.33 -10.76 9.18
C SER A 172 -9.71 -9.83 8.13
N ASN A 173 -8.87 -8.90 8.57
CA ASN A 173 -8.12 -7.99 7.70
C ASN A 173 -7.01 -8.72 6.89
N MET A 174 -6.74 -9.97 7.24
CA MET A 174 -5.76 -10.84 6.62
C MET A 174 -6.37 -11.69 5.51
N SER A 175 -7.39 -12.49 5.85
CA SER A 175 -7.97 -13.48 4.93
C SER A 175 -9.30 -13.05 4.32
N GLY A 176 -9.92 -11.97 4.81
CA GLY A 176 -11.27 -11.58 4.43
C GLY A 176 -12.37 -12.45 5.03
N ARG A 177 -12.04 -13.49 5.79
CA ARG A 177 -13.03 -14.34 6.46
C ARG A 177 -13.90 -13.52 7.41
N ARG A 178 -15.21 -13.70 7.35
CA ARG A 178 -16.19 -13.04 8.22
C ARG A 178 -16.56 -13.96 9.38
N LEU A 179 -16.59 -13.41 10.59
CA LEU A 179 -16.92 -14.14 11.82
C LEU A 179 -18.40 -13.92 12.17
N PRO A 180 -19.05 -14.83 12.91
CA PRO A 180 -20.45 -14.68 13.31
C PRO A 180 -20.69 -13.40 14.13
N LEU A 181 -21.63 -12.56 13.70
CA LEU A 181 -21.94 -11.28 14.35
C LEU A 181 -22.83 -11.46 15.60
N ASP A 182 -23.56 -12.58 15.68
CA ASP A 182 -24.46 -12.92 16.80
C ASP A 182 -23.72 -13.25 18.10
N TRP A 183 -22.41 -13.51 18.03
CA TRP A 183 -21.60 -13.75 19.22
C TRP A 183 -21.62 -12.58 20.21
N CYS A 184 -21.77 -11.34 19.73
CA CYS A 184 -21.90 -10.18 20.60
C CYS A 184 -23.13 -10.27 21.50
N GLY A 185 -24.31 -10.45 20.89
CA GLY A 185 -25.56 -10.66 21.60
C GLY A 185 -25.50 -11.86 22.53
N ARG A 186 -25.02 -13.02 22.06
CA ARG A 186 -24.94 -14.25 22.88
C ARG A 186 -23.97 -14.13 24.06
N ALA A 187 -22.82 -13.48 23.87
CA ALA A 187 -21.86 -13.23 24.94
C ALA A 187 -22.47 -12.37 26.05
N ARG A 188 -23.32 -11.41 25.68
CA ARG A 188 -24.03 -10.53 26.60
C ARG A 188 -25.27 -11.17 27.23
N LEU A 189 -26.14 -11.82 26.46
CA LEU A 189 -27.44 -12.36 26.92
C LEU A 189 -27.31 -13.50 27.93
N SER A 190 -26.12 -14.10 28.05
CA SER A 190 -25.79 -15.00 29.16
C SER A 190 -25.65 -14.30 30.53
N LYS A 191 -26.10 -13.05 30.64
CA LYS A 191 -26.19 -12.20 31.84
C LYS A 191 -27.04 -12.80 32.97
N GLU A 192 -28.04 -13.62 32.66
CA GLU A 192 -28.99 -14.09 33.69
C GLU A 192 -28.48 -15.26 34.56
N SER A 193 -27.41 -15.94 34.15
CA SER A 193 -26.89 -17.11 34.90
C SER A 193 -25.40 -17.01 35.23
N SER A 194 -24.62 -16.14 34.58
CA SER A 194 -23.17 -16.14 34.72
C SER A 194 -22.63 -15.12 35.75
N ALA A 195 -21.64 -15.54 36.54
CA ALA A 195 -20.92 -14.74 37.53
C ALA A 195 -20.30 -13.41 37.03
N ASN A 196 -20.08 -13.23 35.72
CA ASN A 196 -19.37 -12.08 35.14
C ASN A 196 -20.23 -11.30 34.15
N THR A 197 -20.26 -9.97 34.28
CA THR A 197 -20.85 -9.07 33.27
C THR A 197 -19.93 -9.00 32.05
N THR A 198 -20.34 -9.59 30.93
CA THR A 198 -19.57 -9.60 29.69
C THR A 198 -20.05 -8.52 28.75
N TYR A 199 -19.10 -7.72 28.26
CA TYR A 199 -19.25 -6.73 27.21
C TYR A 199 -18.60 -7.21 25.92
N SER A 200 -19.08 -6.72 24.79
CA SER A 200 -18.59 -7.08 23.46
C SER A 200 -17.97 -5.89 22.73
N LEU A 201 -16.78 -6.09 22.15
CA LEU A 201 -16.09 -5.12 21.30
C LEU A 201 -15.89 -5.72 19.89
N LEU A 202 -16.68 -5.23 18.94
CA LEU A 202 -16.61 -5.65 17.54
C LEU A 202 -15.68 -4.71 16.76
N ASP A 203 -14.58 -5.25 16.21
CA ASP A 203 -13.79 -4.54 15.20
C ASP A 203 -14.43 -4.71 13.82
N ALA A 204 -15.17 -3.67 13.41
CA ALA A 204 -15.87 -3.66 12.14
C ALA A 204 -15.02 -3.06 11.00
N ALA A 205 -13.81 -2.56 11.27
CA ALA A 205 -13.06 -1.71 10.35
C ALA A 205 -12.76 -2.35 8.98
N ALA A 206 -12.50 -3.66 8.95
CA ALA A 206 -12.30 -4.39 7.69
C ALA A 206 -13.62 -4.89 7.06
N PHE A 207 -14.70 -4.99 7.82
CA PHE A 207 -15.99 -5.49 7.36
C PHE A 207 -16.79 -4.40 6.64
N VAL A 208 -16.90 -3.22 7.27
CA VAL A 208 -17.70 -2.10 6.75
C VAL A 208 -17.07 -1.39 5.56
N SER A 209 -15.83 -1.72 5.19
CA SER A 209 -15.22 -1.21 3.96
C SER A 209 -15.96 -1.65 2.71
N THR A 210 -16.65 -2.80 2.75
CA THR A 210 -17.36 -3.36 1.60
C THR A 210 -18.68 -4.04 1.94
N SER A 211 -19.16 -3.94 3.18
CA SER A 211 -20.33 -4.72 3.64
C SER A 211 -21.22 -3.91 4.58
N PRO A 212 -22.54 -4.04 4.47
CA PRO A 212 -23.44 -3.38 5.42
C PRO A 212 -23.34 -4.06 6.78
N LEU A 213 -23.31 -3.25 7.84
CA LEU A 213 -23.49 -3.68 9.22
C LEU A 213 -24.85 -3.20 9.69
N ASP A 214 -25.64 -4.09 10.29
CA ASP A 214 -26.98 -3.81 10.78
C ASP A 214 -26.97 -3.83 12.30
N LEU A 215 -27.28 -2.69 12.91
CA LEU A 215 -27.36 -2.49 14.36
C LEU A 215 -28.79 -2.19 14.83
N SER A 216 -29.81 -2.48 14.01
CA SER A 216 -31.21 -2.17 14.31
C SER A 216 -31.79 -2.94 15.49
N ASP A 217 -31.22 -4.11 15.80
CA ASP A 217 -31.60 -4.91 16.98
C ASP A 217 -30.56 -4.70 18.09
N SER A 218 -30.88 -3.81 19.04
CA SER A 218 -30.01 -3.44 20.15
C SER A 218 -29.80 -4.57 21.18
N ASP A 219 -30.66 -5.60 21.17
CA ASP A 219 -30.54 -6.79 22.02
C ASP A 219 -29.44 -7.74 21.55
N VAL A 220 -29.15 -7.76 20.24
CA VAL A 220 -28.08 -8.60 19.65
C VAL A 220 -26.84 -7.80 19.20
N ALA A 221 -26.97 -6.48 19.03
CA ALA A 221 -25.89 -5.60 18.60
C ALA A 221 -24.67 -5.60 19.55
N PRO A 222 -23.45 -5.29 19.10
CA PRO A 222 -22.29 -5.14 19.97
C PRO A 222 -22.46 -3.99 20.98
N ASP A 223 -21.82 -4.12 22.15
CA ASP A 223 -21.75 -3.01 23.11
C ASP A 223 -20.88 -1.86 22.58
N PHE A 224 -19.77 -2.24 21.93
CA PHE A 224 -18.83 -1.32 21.29
C PHE A 224 -18.53 -1.77 19.87
N THR A 225 -18.69 -0.89 18.89
CA THR A 225 -18.32 -1.15 17.49
C THR A 225 -17.31 -0.10 17.03
N VAL A 226 -16.10 -0.54 16.66
CA VAL A 226 -15.04 0.35 16.17
C VAL A 226 -14.89 0.25 14.67
N LEU A 227 -14.69 1.40 14.01
CA LEU A 227 -14.49 1.48 12.57
C LEU A 227 -13.54 2.62 12.17
N SER A 228 -12.98 2.50 10.97
CA SER A 228 -12.16 3.53 10.33
C SER A 228 -12.84 3.97 9.04
N LEU A 229 -13.24 5.25 8.96
CA LEU A 229 -14.03 5.78 7.85
C LEU A 229 -13.20 5.89 6.56
N TYR A 230 -11.89 6.16 6.67
CA TYR A 230 -10.98 6.12 5.52
C TYR A 230 -10.90 4.74 4.85
N LYS A 231 -11.29 3.64 5.52
CA LYS A 231 -11.36 2.32 4.88
C LYS A 231 -12.62 2.14 4.04
N ILE A 232 -13.65 2.93 4.29
CA ILE A 232 -14.90 2.95 3.53
C ILE A 232 -14.81 3.96 2.39
N PHE A 233 -14.32 5.17 2.70
CA PHE A 233 -14.42 6.33 1.80
C PHE A 233 -13.07 6.81 1.24
N GLY A 234 -11.94 6.33 1.78
CA GLY A 234 -10.59 6.76 1.42
C GLY A 234 -10.17 8.10 2.02
N PHE A 235 -11.13 8.94 2.36
CA PHE A 235 -10.98 10.20 3.10
C PHE A 235 -12.35 10.51 3.73
N PRO A 236 -12.43 11.10 4.94
CA PRO A 236 -11.35 11.65 5.77
C PRO A 236 -10.60 10.61 6.63
N ASP A 237 -9.42 11.01 7.12
CA ASP A 237 -8.71 10.33 8.21
C ASP A 237 -9.48 10.53 9.53
N LEU A 238 -10.49 9.69 9.70
CA LEU A 238 -11.41 9.71 10.83
C LEU A 238 -11.87 8.28 11.13
N GLY A 239 -12.15 8.00 12.40
CA GLY A 239 -12.80 6.78 12.85
C GLY A 239 -14.02 7.10 13.70
N ALA A 240 -14.76 6.06 14.00
CA ALA A 240 -15.90 6.16 14.92
C ALA A 240 -15.89 4.97 15.88
N LEU A 241 -16.35 5.24 17.09
CA LEU A 241 -16.74 4.25 18.07
C LEU A 241 -18.25 4.42 18.27
N ILE A 242 -19.03 3.45 17.79
CA ILE A 242 -20.47 3.37 18.05
C ILE A 242 -20.64 2.63 19.37
N ILE A 243 -21.35 3.24 20.31
CA ILE A 243 -21.55 2.72 21.66
C ILE A 243 -23.04 2.50 21.88
N ARG A 244 -23.38 1.30 22.34
CA ARG A 244 -24.72 1.03 22.86
C ARG A 244 -24.87 1.72 24.22
N LYS A 245 -25.88 2.58 24.40
CA LYS A 245 -26.01 3.43 25.59
C LYS A 245 -26.11 2.64 26.90
N ASP A 246 -26.70 1.45 26.89
CA ASP A 246 -26.71 0.51 28.03
C ASP A 246 -25.32 0.08 28.50
N ALA A 247 -24.30 0.21 27.65
CA ALA A 247 -22.92 -0.08 28.01
C ALA A 247 -22.14 1.17 28.47
N ALA A 248 -22.75 2.36 28.45
CA ALA A 248 -22.10 3.63 28.76
C ALA A 248 -21.54 3.69 30.20
N ASP A 249 -22.19 3.00 31.14
CA ASP A 249 -21.81 3.03 32.56
C ASP A 249 -20.37 2.56 32.82
N VAL A 250 -19.79 1.75 31.93
CA VAL A 250 -18.38 1.34 32.06
C VAL A 250 -17.43 2.53 32.01
N PHE A 251 -17.79 3.60 31.29
CA PHE A 251 -16.96 4.80 31.13
C PHE A 251 -17.01 5.73 32.34
N GLN A 252 -17.97 5.57 33.26
CA GLN A 252 -18.05 6.40 34.47
C GLN A 252 -16.78 6.28 35.34
N LYS A 253 -16.11 5.12 35.28
CA LYS A 253 -14.86 4.86 36.02
C LYS A 253 -13.60 5.32 35.29
N ARG A 254 -13.71 5.84 34.05
CA ARG A 254 -12.58 6.41 33.32
C ARG A 254 -11.98 7.57 34.11
N ARG A 255 -10.67 7.50 34.40
CA ARG A 255 -9.95 8.47 35.23
C ARG A 255 -9.50 9.69 34.46
N TYR A 256 -9.15 9.51 33.18
CA TYR A 256 -8.72 10.62 32.33
C TYR A 256 -9.89 11.51 31.94
N PHE A 257 -9.61 12.81 31.83
CA PHE A 257 -10.50 13.83 31.27
C PHE A 257 -9.66 14.90 30.56
N GLY A 258 -10.17 15.46 29.47
CA GLY A 258 -9.58 16.56 28.72
C GLY A 258 -10.47 17.82 28.72
N GLY A 259 -9.99 18.88 28.08
CA GLY A 259 -10.86 20.02 27.75
C GLY A 259 -12.00 19.55 26.84
N GLY A 260 -13.19 20.13 26.94
CA GLY A 260 -14.35 19.71 26.16
C GLY A 260 -15.21 18.63 26.82
N THR A 261 -14.67 17.82 27.74
CA THR A 261 -15.40 16.76 28.47
C THR A 261 -15.71 17.10 29.93
N VAL A 262 -15.27 18.26 30.41
CA VAL A 262 -15.49 18.77 31.77
C VAL A 262 -16.13 20.16 31.74
N ASP A 263 -17.04 20.40 32.68
CA ASP A 263 -17.68 21.70 32.89
C ASP A 263 -16.87 22.58 33.84
N MET A 264 -16.21 21.97 34.83
CA MET A 264 -15.42 22.70 35.83
C MET A 264 -14.25 21.88 36.34
N VAL A 265 -13.11 22.53 36.57
CA VAL A 265 -11.92 21.94 37.19
C VAL A 265 -11.38 22.90 38.25
N VAL A 266 -11.17 22.39 39.46
CA VAL A 266 -10.51 23.08 40.57
C VAL A 266 -9.13 22.44 40.76
N CYS A 267 -8.07 23.27 40.63
CA CYS A 267 -6.69 22.77 40.56
C CYS A 267 -5.81 23.08 41.78
N LEU A 268 -6.24 23.98 42.67
CA LEU A 268 -5.39 24.55 43.72
C LEU A 268 -5.56 23.83 45.06
N LYS A 269 -6.18 24.49 46.04
CA LYS A 269 -6.31 23.94 47.41
C LYS A 269 -7.17 22.66 47.45
N GLU A 270 -8.11 22.54 46.53
CA GLU A 270 -8.92 21.36 46.32
C GLU A 270 -8.69 20.84 44.90
N GLN A 271 -8.66 19.51 44.76
CA GLN A 271 -8.55 18.82 43.47
C GLN A 271 -9.90 18.18 43.17
N TRP A 272 -10.69 18.81 42.30
CA TRP A 272 -12.03 18.35 41.94
C TRP A 272 -12.36 18.72 40.51
N HIS A 273 -13.17 17.91 39.83
CA HIS A 273 -13.69 18.22 38.50
C HIS A 273 -15.13 17.72 38.34
N ALA A 274 -15.92 18.41 37.52
CA ALA A 274 -17.21 17.95 37.02
C ALA A 274 -17.10 17.62 35.55
N LYS A 275 -17.45 16.38 35.18
CA LYS A 275 -17.59 15.95 33.79
C LYS A 275 -18.93 16.43 33.25
N LYS A 276 -18.98 16.67 31.94
CA LYS A 276 -20.25 16.87 31.24
C LYS A 276 -21.16 15.66 31.40
N THR A 277 -22.47 15.88 31.38
CA THR A 277 -23.46 14.81 31.57
C THR A 277 -24.56 14.80 30.50
N GLU A 278 -24.51 15.70 29.51
CA GLU A 278 -25.58 15.86 28.51
C GLU A 278 -25.66 14.66 27.54
N SER A 279 -24.53 14.26 26.97
CA SER A 279 -24.44 13.13 26.04
C SER A 279 -23.23 12.23 26.36
N LEU A 280 -23.19 11.02 25.79
CA LEU A 280 -22.06 10.12 25.97
C LEU A 280 -20.85 10.58 25.15
N HIS A 281 -21.04 11.09 23.93
CA HIS A 281 -19.94 11.62 23.13
C HIS A 281 -19.29 12.85 23.77
N ASP A 282 -20.05 13.74 24.41
CA ASP A 282 -19.49 14.88 25.15
C ASP A 282 -18.57 14.47 26.31
N GLN A 283 -18.77 13.26 26.86
CA GLN A 283 -17.94 12.73 27.97
C GLN A 283 -16.63 12.10 27.49
N LEU A 284 -16.55 11.75 26.20
CA LEU A 284 -15.50 10.89 25.66
C LEU A 284 -14.65 11.56 24.58
N GLU A 285 -15.12 12.66 23.99
CA GLU A 285 -14.41 13.42 22.99
C GLU A 285 -13.51 14.49 23.63
N ASP A 286 -12.34 14.06 24.10
CA ASP A 286 -11.34 14.94 24.70
C ASP A 286 -10.79 15.94 23.66
N GLY A 287 -10.92 17.23 23.95
CA GLY A 287 -10.42 18.35 23.16
C GLY A 287 -11.37 18.85 22.08
N THR A 288 -10.87 19.75 21.24
CA THR A 288 -11.62 20.17 20.06
C THR A 288 -11.58 19.06 19.01
N LEU A 289 -12.76 18.65 18.55
CA LEU A 289 -12.93 17.65 17.50
C LEU A 289 -12.24 18.05 16.19
N PRO A 290 -11.86 17.07 15.33
CA PRO A 290 -11.36 17.32 13.99
C PRO A 290 -12.50 17.77 13.06
N ILE A 291 -13.06 18.96 13.30
CA ILE A 291 -14.28 19.45 12.67
C ILE A 291 -14.23 19.40 11.14
N HIS A 292 -13.10 19.74 10.52
CA HIS A 292 -12.95 19.71 9.07
C HIS A 292 -13.01 18.28 8.51
N SER A 293 -12.42 17.31 9.21
CA SER A 293 -12.56 15.89 8.87
C SER A 293 -14.01 15.44 9.01
N ILE A 294 -14.73 15.90 10.03
CA ILE A 294 -16.15 15.57 10.20
C ILE A 294 -17.00 16.23 9.09
N MET A 295 -16.66 17.44 8.63
CA MET A 295 -17.34 18.06 7.47
C MET A 295 -17.11 17.25 6.19
N ALA A 296 -15.88 16.78 5.97
CA ALA A 296 -15.56 15.91 4.84
C ALA A 296 -16.38 14.61 4.84
N LEU A 297 -16.73 14.08 6.02
CA LEU A 297 -17.55 12.87 6.16
C LEU A 297 -18.94 13.03 5.52
N HIS A 298 -19.55 14.22 5.58
CA HIS A 298 -20.82 14.48 4.89
C HIS A 298 -20.70 14.24 3.39
N SER A 299 -19.71 14.89 2.77
CA SER A 299 -19.43 14.74 1.34
C SER A 299 -19.07 13.29 0.99
N ALA A 300 -18.30 12.63 1.86
CA ALA A 300 -17.91 11.23 1.69
C ALA A 300 -19.10 10.27 1.63
N MET A 301 -20.05 10.41 2.56
CA MET A 301 -21.26 9.57 2.61
C MET A 301 -22.16 9.81 1.39
N ASP A 302 -22.34 11.07 0.97
CA ASP A 302 -23.16 11.40 -0.20
C ASP A 302 -22.57 10.87 -1.49
N VAL A 303 -21.29 11.17 -1.75
CA VAL A 303 -20.59 10.72 -2.95
C VAL A 303 -20.51 9.19 -3.01
N HIS A 304 -20.24 8.52 -1.89
CA HIS A 304 -20.21 7.06 -1.87
C HIS A 304 -21.56 6.46 -2.26
N ARG A 305 -22.66 6.99 -1.73
CA ARG A 305 -24.02 6.54 -2.06
C ARG A 305 -24.37 6.83 -3.52
N GLU A 306 -23.96 7.97 -4.06
CA GLU A 306 -24.21 8.34 -5.45
C GLU A 306 -23.43 7.47 -6.45
N LEU A 307 -22.16 7.16 -6.15
CA LEU A 307 -21.30 6.38 -7.02
C LEU A 307 -21.58 4.89 -6.97
N PHE A 308 -21.84 4.35 -5.77
CA PHE A 308 -21.86 2.91 -5.54
C PHE A 308 -23.20 2.38 -5.03
N GLY A 309 -24.18 3.26 -4.77
CA GLY A 309 -25.47 2.88 -4.20
C GLY A 309 -25.32 2.39 -2.76
N SER A 310 -25.79 1.17 -2.48
CA SER A 310 -25.75 0.59 -1.13
C SER A 310 -24.50 -0.27 -0.90
N LEU A 311 -24.09 -0.42 0.36
CA LEU A 311 -23.01 -1.34 0.71
C LEU A 311 -23.31 -2.80 0.34
N ASP A 312 -24.58 -3.20 0.22
CA ASP A 312 -24.94 -4.51 -0.34
C ASP A 312 -24.51 -4.68 -1.80
N GLN A 313 -24.65 -3.64 -2.61
CA GLN A 313 -24.20 -3.65 -4.01
C GLN A 313 -22.67 -3.72 -4.08
N VAL A 314 -21.98 -2.93 -3.24
CA VAL A 314 -20.52 -2.99 -3.07
C VAL A 314 -20.07 -4.39 -2.63
N SER A 315 -20.76 -5.01 -1.66
CA SER A 315 -20.42 -6.34 -1.16
C SER A 315 -20.54 -7.40 -2.24
N ARG A 316 -21.64 -7.38 -3.00
CA ARG A 316 -21.87 -8.32 -4.11
C ARG A 316 -20.80 -8.18 -5.20
N HIS A 317 -20.50 -6.94 -5.62
CA HIS A 317 -19.53 -6.69 -6.68
C HIS A 317 -18.09 -7.04 -6.24
N SER A 318 -17.68 -6.57 -5.07
CA SER A 318 -16.36 -6.86 -4.53
C SER A 318 -16.15 -8.36 -4.29
N MET A 319 -17.20 -9.08 -3.89
CA MET A 319 -17.16 -10.54 -3.76
C MET A 319 -16.98 -11.24 -5.10
N PHE A 320 -17.69 -10.80 -6.14
CA PHE A 320 -17.51 -11.32 -7.51
C PHE A 320 -16.05 -11.17 -7.98
N LEU A 321 -15.44 -10.01 -7.74
CA LEU A 321 -14.04 -9.75 -8.08
C LEU A 321 -13.07 -10.63 -7.29
N ALA A 322 -13.32 -10.79 -5.99
CA ALA A 322 -12.49 -11.61 -5.11
C ALA A 322 -12.54 -13.08 -5.51
N ARG A 323 -13.73 -13.59 -5.85
CA ARG A 323 -13.90 -14.95 -6.38
C ARG A 323 -13.13 -15.16 -7.67
N ARG A 324 -13.27 -14.26 -8.65
CA ARG A 324 -12.54 -14.36 -9.93
C ARG A 324 -11.02 -14.31 -9.73
N LEU A 325 -10.54 -13.47 -8.81
CA LEU A 325 -9.12 -13.41 -8.46
C LEU A 325 -8.65 -14.71 -7.78
N TYR A 326 -9.41 -15.21 -6.82
CA TYR A 326 -9.12 -16.46 -6.13
C TYR A 326 -9.06 -17.64 -7.11
N GLU A 327 -10.05 -17.80 -7.98
CA GLU A 327 -10.09 -18.85 -9.00
C GLU A 327 -8.91 -18.75 -9.97
N GLY A 328 -8.61 -17.54 -10.47
CA GLY A 328 -7.49 -17.31 -11.37
C GLY A 328 -6.11 -17.59 -10.75
N LEU A 329 -5.87 -17.17 -9.51
CA LEU A 329 -4.63 -17.49 -8.80
C LEU A 329 -4.54 -18.99 -8.46
N SER A 330 -5.65 -19.59 -8.06
CA SER A 330 -5.74 -21.01 -7.71
C SER A 330 -5.57 -21.93 -8.92
N SER A 331 -5.78 -21.44 -10.15
CA SER A 331 -5.59 -22.22 -11.38
C SER A 331 -4.18 -22.16 -11.95
N LEU A 332 -3.31 -21.24 -11.49
CA LEU A 332 -1.95 -21.11 -12.01
C LEU A 332 -1.11 -22.35 -11.68
N ARG A 333 -0.49 -22.94 -12.71
CA ARG A 333 0.39 -24.11 -12.61
C ARG A 333 1.71 -23.82 -13.30
N HIS A 334 2.79 -24.33 -12.70
CA HIS A 334 4.08 -24.46 -13.38
C HIS A 334 3.99 -25.53 -14.48
N ALA A 335 4.96 -25.54 -15.39
CA ALA A 335 5.00 -26.53 -16.49
C ALA A 335 5.01 -27.99 -16.02
N ASN A 336 5.45 -28.25 -14.78
CA ASN A 336 5.43 -29.57 -14.14
C ASN A 336 4.13 -29.89 -13.39
N GLY A 337 3.10 -29.05 -13.52
CA GLY A 337 1.80 -29.25 -12.89
C GLY A 337 1.72 -28.85 -11.42
N LEU A 338 2.81 -28.37 -10.80
CA LEU A 338 2.74 -27.85 -9.43
C LEU A 338 2.02 -26.49 -9.39
N PRO A 339 1.21 -26.21 -8.35
CA PRO A 339 0.56 -24.91 -8.19
C PRO A 339 1.58 -23.78 -8.00
N VAL A 340 1.31 -22.62 -8.61
CA VAL A 340 2.15 -21.42 -8.44
C VAL A 340 1.82 -20.71 -7.11
N CYS A 341 0.55 -20.72 -6.70
CA CYS A 341 0.06 -20.02 -5.52
C CYS A 341 -0.41 -20.99 -4.45
N GLN A 342 0.08 -20.82 -3.22
CA GLN A 342 -0.50 -21.40 -2.01
C GLN A 342 -1.55 -20.43 -1.48
N MET A 343 -2.83 -20.81 -1.56
CA MET A 343 -3.93 -19.95 -1.11
C MET A 343 -4.22 -20.13 0.38
N TYR A 344 -4.56 -19.03 1.06
CA TYR A 344 -4.97 -19.02 2.47
C TYR A 344 -6.44 -18.60 2.56
N ALA A 345 -7.31 -19.52 2.14
CA ALA A 345 -8.75 -19.38 2.18
C ALA A 345 -9.36 -20.33 3.21
N ASP A 346 -10.48 -19.97 3.81
CA ASP A 346 -11.28 -20.93 4.56
C ASP A 346 -11.88 -21.94 3.57
N ALA A 347 -11.45 -23.20 3.68
CA ALA A 347 -11.85 -24.30 2.81
C ALA A 347 -13.38 -24.49 2.75
N SER A 348 -14.11 -24.04 3.77
CA SER A 348 -15.56 -24.14 3.84
C SER A 348 -16.32 -23.14 2.96
N THR A 349 -15.67 -22.08 2.47
CA THR A 349 -16.36 -20.98 1.76
C THR A 349 -16.02 -20.90 0.27
N GLY A 350 -14.77 -21.19 -0.11
CA GLY A 350 -14.32 -21.16 -1.51
C GLY A 350 -14.62 -19.84 -2.25
N TYR A 351 -14.74 -18.72 -1.54
CA TYR A 351 -15.19 -17.42 -2.07
C TYR A 351 -16.58 -17.47 -2.77
N ASN A 352 -17.47 -18.36 -2.33
CA ASN A 352 -18.81 -18.50 -2.90
C ASN A 352 -19.91 -17.84 -2.06
N ASP A 353 -19.61 -17.46 -0.82
CA ASP A 353 -20.59 -16.88 0.11
C ASP A 353 -20.12 -15.52 0.64
N ALA A 354 -20.76 -14.46 0.16
CA ALA A 354 -20.49 -13.09 0.59
C ALA A 354 -20.76 -12.89 2.10
N LYS A 355 -21.59 -13.70 2.76
CA LYS A 355 -21.82 -13.56 4.21
C LYS A 355 -20.64 -14.05 5.04
N ARG A 356 -19.85 -14.99 4.50
CA ARG A 356 -18.72 -15.64 5.21
C ARG A 356 -17.35 -15.17 4.73
N GLN A 357 -17.27 -14.51 3.57
CA GLN A 357 -16.02 -14.10 2.96
C GLN A 357 -16.14 -12.68 2.39
N GLY A 358 -15.10 -11.88 2.60
CA GLY A 358 -14.91 -10.55 2.06
C GLY A 358 -13.87 -10.50 0.93
N PRO A 359 -13.65 -9.32 0.36
CA PRO A 359 -12.88 -9.15 -0.87
C PRO A 359 -11.37 -9.02 -0.64
N ILE A 360 -10.82 -9.94 0.15
CA ILE A 360 -9.40 -10.02 0.46
C ILE A 360 -8.93 -11.42 0.06
N VAL A 361 -7.92 -11.50 -0.80
CA VAL A 361 -7.30 -12.77 -1.18
C VAL A 361 -5.88 -12.81 -0.62
N ALA A 362 -5.60 -13.79 0.24
CA ALA A 362 -4.30 -14.03 0.84
C ALA A 362 -3.63 -15.27 0.23
N PHE A 363 -2.37 -15.15 -0.17
CA PHE A 363 -1.60 -16.26 -0.75
C PHE A 363 -0.09 -16.06 -0.57
N ASN A 364 0.68 -17.11 -0.85
CA ASN A 364 2.12 -17.07 -1.09
C ASN A 364 2.43 -17.73 -2.44
N MET A 365 3.58 -17.43 -3.02
CA MET A 365 4.01 -18.04 -4.28
C MET A 365 5.11 -19.07 -4.04
N VAL A 366 5.12 -20.12 -4.87
CA VAL A 366 6.19 -21.13 -4.90
C VAL A 366 6.77 -21.24 -6.30
N ASN A 367 8.05 -21.58 -6.40
CA ASN A 367 8.72 -21.83 -7.68
C ASN A 367 8.42 -23.23 -8.22
N SER A 368 8.94 -23.54 -9.41
CA SER A 368 8.73 -24.85 -10.05
C SER A 368 9.32 -26.02 -9.27
N GLN A 369 10.20 -25.79 -8.30
CA GLN A 369 10.74 -26.83 -7.41
C GLN A 369 9.94 -26.95 -6.09
N GLY A 370 8.87 -26.17 -5.92
CA GLY A 370 8.06 -26.14 -4.69
C GLY A 370 8.67 -25.32 -3.54
N ALA A 371 9.76 -24.59 -3.78
CA ALA A 371 10.33 -23.69 -2.78
C ALA A 371 9.59 -22.35 -2.77
N TRP A 372 9.46 -21.73 -1.59
CA TRP A 372 8.80 -20.43 -1.43
C TRP A 372 9.53 -19.33 -2.21
N ALA A 373 8.75 -18.53 -2.94
CA ALA A 373 9.22 -17.26 -3.48
C ALA A 373 9.14 -16.19 -2.40
N SER A 374 10.12 -15.29 -2.36
CA SER A 374 10.12 -14.19 -1.40
C SER A 374 8.94 -13.25 -1.67
N ASN A 375 8.19 -12.90 -0.63
CA ASN A 375 7.11 -11.92 -0.72
C ASN A 375 7.67 -10.54 -1.09
N PHE A 376 8.85 -10.18 -0.58
CA PHE A 376 9.54 -8.95 -0.95
C PHE A 376 9.87 -8.88 -2.44
N GLU A 377 10.36 -9.99 -3.02
CA GLU A 377 10.61 -10.05 -4.47
C GLU A 377 9.32 -9.91 -5.27
N VAL A 378 8.24 -10.57 -4.85
CA VAL A 378 6.92 -10.46 -5.48
C VAL A 378 6.41 -9.01 -5.41
N GLU A 379 6.51 -8.34 -4.27
CA GLU A 379 6.13 -6.94 -4.09
C GLU A 379 6.93 -6.01 -5.00
N ARG A 380 8.24 -6.24 -5.12
CA ARG A 380 9.11 -5.45 -5.99
C ARG A 380 8.75 -5.64 -7.46
N LEU A 381 8.49 -6.87 -7.89
CA LEU A 381 8.06 -7.18 -9.26
C LEU A 381 6.67 -6.60 -9.56
N ALA A 382 5.74 -6.70 -8.61
CA ALA A 382 4.42 -6.08 -8.70
C ALA A 382 4.53 -4.55 -8.85
N SER A 383 5.38 -3.91 -8.03
CA SER A 383 5.64 -2.47 -8.09
C SER A 383 6.21 -2.03 -9.43
N ILE A 384 7.14 -2.79 -10.02
CA ILE A 384 7.66 -2.54 -11.38
C ILE A 384 6.55 -2.58 -12.44
N LYS A 385 5.50 -3.36 -12.20
CA LYS A 385 4.32 -3.48 -13.06
C LYS A 385 3.16 -2.55 -12.66
N ASN A 386 3.41 -1.57 -11.79
CA ASN A 386 2.38 -0.67 -11.22
C ASN A 386 1.22 -1.43 -10.55
N ILE A 387 1.50 -2.58 -9.95
CA ILE A 387 0.56 -3.33 -9.13
C ILE A 387 0.90 -3.06 -7.67
N GLN A 388 0.04 -2.31 -6.99
CA GLN A 388 0.19 -1.97 -5.58
C GLN A 388 -0.46 -3.07 -4.75
N LEU A 389 0.31 -3.96 -4.15
CA LEU A 389 -0.18 -5.00 -3.25
C LEU A 389 0.57 -4.93 -1.92
N ARG A 390 0.09 -5.65 -0.90
CA ARG A 390 0.72 -5.63 0.41
C ARG A 390 1.27 -6.98 0.79
N THR A 391 2.46 -6.97 1.39
CA THR A 391 3.12 -8.17 1.90
C THR A 391 3.43 -8.06 3.40
N GLY A 392 3.83 -9.17 4.02
CA GLY A 392 4.33 -9.22 5.39
C GLY A 392 3.32 -9.77 6.41
N GLY A 393 3.41 -9.31 7.66
CA GLY A 393 2.63 -9.84 8.78
C GLY A 393 1.18 -9.33 8.87
N LEU A 394 0.77 -8.44 7.96
CA LEU A 394 -0.61 -7.91 7.79
C LEU A 394 -1.30 -7.44 9.09
N CYS A 395 -0.53 -7.10 10.13
CA CYS A 395 -1.02 -6.77 11.47
C CYS A 395 -2.00 -7.81 12.06
N ASN A 396 -1.85 -9.09 11.68
CA ASN A 396 -2.68 -10.20 12.15
C ASN A 396 -1.80 -11.41 12.54
N PRO A 397 -1.07 -11.33 13.65
CA PRO A 397 -0.05 -12.32 13.99
C PRO A 397 -0.65 -13.70 14.30
N GLY A 398 -1.86 -13.77 14.87
CA GLY A 398 -2.55 -15.03 15.14
C GLY A 398 -2.98 -15.74 13.86
N GLY A 399 -3.58 -15.01 12.92
CA GLY A 399 -3.93 -15.54 11.60
C GLY A 399 -2.70 -15.99 10.80
N ILE A 400 -1.63 -15.18 10.78
CA ILE A 400 -0.37 -15.51 10.07
C ILE A 400 0.27 -16.77 10.66
N ALA A 401 0.40 -16.86 11.99
CA ALA A 401 1.03 -18.01 12.63
C ALA A 401 0.25 -19.30 12.36
N ALA A 402 -1.09 -19.24 12.39
CA ALA A 402 -1.94 -20.38 12.06
C ALA A 402 -1.83 -20.78 10.58
N ALA A 403 -1.88 -19.81 9.66
CA ALA A 403 -1.83 -20.06 8.21
C ALA A 403 -0.48 -20.63 7.74
N LEU A 404 0.62 -20.20 8.36
CA LEU A 404 1.99 -20.60 8.01
C LEU A 404 2.52 -21.77 8.86
N GLY A 405 1.74 -22.25 9.83
CA GLY A 405 2.17 -23.31 10.75
C GLY A 405 3.41 -22.91 11.57
N LEU A 406 3.45 -21.67 12.04
CA LEU A 406 4.56 -21.12 12.84
C LEU A 406 4.30 -21.30 14.34
N SER A 407 5.24 -21.95 15.01
CA SER A 407 5.23 -22.12 16.46
C SER A 407 5.72 -20.84 17.16
N PRO A 408 5.33 -20.59 18.42
CA PRO A 408 5.81 -19.43 19.17
C PRO A 408 7.33 -19.32 19.30
N TRP A 409 8.04 -20.45 19.40
CA TRP A 409 9.51 -20.47 19.47
C TRP A 409 10.15 -20.08 18.13
N GLU A 410 9.60 -20.56 17.00
CA GLU A 410 10.05 -20.18 15.65
C GLU A 410 9.90 -18.66 15.45
N MET A 411 8.79 -18.07 15.90
CA MET A 411 8.59 -16.62 15.81
C MET A 411 9.61 -15.81 16.65
N ARG A 412 9.99 -16.31 17.84
CA ARG A 412 11.00 -15.66 18.70
C ARG A 412 12.42 -15.82 18.15
N GLU A 413 12.72 -16.97 17.58
CA GLU A 413 14.00 -17.22 16.89
C GLU A 413 14.12 -16.33 15.67
N ASN A 414 13.07 -16.26 14.85
CA ASN A 414 13.00 -15.36 13.70
C ASN A 414 13.25 -13.90 14.11
N PHE A 415 12.61 -13.42 15.18
CA PHE A 415 12.82 -12.06 15.68
C PHE A 415 14.27 -11.83 16.14
N SER A 416 14.86 -12.81 16.83
CA SER A 416 16.26 -12.78 17.28
C SER A 416 17.25 -12.79 16.11
N ALA A 417 16.90 -13.45 15.01
CA ALA A 417 17.64 -13.45 13.74
C ALA A 417 17.47 -12.14 12.92
N GLY A 418 16.79 -11.14 13.48
CA GLY A 418 16.61 -9.82 12.86
C GLY A 418 15.29 -9.62 12.14
N GLN A 419 14.33 -10.56 12.23
CA GLN A 419 13.06 -10.44 11.50
C GLN A 419 12.18 -9.32 12.00
N ARG A 420 11.71 -8.48 11.09
CA ARG A 420 10.76 -7.39 11.33
C ARG A 420 9.69 -7.41 10.24
N CYS A 421 8.52 -6.85 10.50
CA CYS A 421 7.44 -6.81 9.51
C CYS A 421 7.88 -6.01 8.26
N GLY A 422 7.86 -6.63 7.08
CA GLY A 422 8.16 -5.97 5.79
C GLY A 422 9.66 -5.82 5.45
N ASN A 423 10.55 -6.57 6.11
CA ASN A 423 11.97 -6.61 5.74
C ASN A 423 12.28 -7.64 4.63
N GLU A 424 13.51 -7.63 4.12
CA GLU A 424 13.94 -8.47 2.98
C GLU A 424 14.11 -9.96 3.34
N ASN A 425 14.26 -10.31 4.63
CA ASN A 425 14.60 -11.66 5.06
C ASN A 425 13.34 -12.47 5.43
N ASP A 426 12.45 -12.66 4.45
CA ASP A 426 11.09 -13.11 4.69
C ASP A 426 10.84 -14.62 4.62
N ILE A 427 11.89 -15.42 4.35
CA ILE A 427 11.88 -16.89 4.42
C ILE A 427 12.92 -17.34 5.45
N MET A 428 12.48 -18.00 6.54
CA MET A 428 13.36 -18.49 7.60
C MET A 428 12.94 -19.87 8.10
N GLY A 429 13.93 -20.73 8.38
CA GLY A 429 13.68 -22.13 8.74
C GLY A 429 12.92 -22.92 7.67
N GLY A 430 13.00 -22.52 6.40
CA GLY A 430 12.25 -23.12 5.29
C GLY A 430 10.76 -22.73 5.24
N LYS A 431 10.31 -21.79 6.06
CA LYS A 431 8.93 -21.26 6.07
C LYS A 431 8.90 -19.77 5.75
N PRO A 432 7.86 -19.27 5.06
CA PRO A 432 7.65 -17.84 4.95
C PRO A 432 7.28 -17.25 6.32
N THR A 433 7.58 -15.97 6.51
CA THR A 433 7.31 -15.22 7.75
C THR A 433 6.14 -14.22 7.61
N GLY A 434 5.55 -14.14 6.41
CA GLY A 434 4.43 -13.27 6.07
C GLY A 434 3.65 -13.78 4.86
N MET A 435 2.64 -13.02 4.42
CA MET A 435 1.78 -13.35 3.28
C MET A 435 1.59 -12.19 2.32
N ILE A 436 1.25 -12.50 1.07
CA ILE A 436 0.82 -11.52 0.07
C ILE A 436 -0.71 -11.37 0.15
N ARG A 437 -1.19 -10.12 0.19
CA ARG A 437 -2.62 -9.75 0.26
C ARG A 437 -3.00 -8.80 -0.87
N VAL A 438 -4.12 -9.10 -1.54
CA VAL A 438 -4.55 -8.43 -2.79
C VAL A 438 -6.07 -8.19 -2.85
N SER A 439 -6.52 -7.08 -3.47
CA SER A 439 -7.93 -6.69 -3.74
C SER A 439 -8.12 -6.01 -5.14
N ARG A 440 -8.79 -6.59 -6.17
CA ARG A 440 -8.57 -6.25 -7.63
C ARG A 440 -9.73 -5.65 -8.47
N TYR A 441 -9.39 -4.96 -9.60
CA TYR A 441 -10.18 -4.71 -10.84
C TYR A 441 -9.39 -5.03 -12.15
N LEU A 442 -10.09 -5.44 -13.23
CA LEU A 442 -9.51 -5.75 -14.56
C LEU A 442 -10.51 -5.63 -15.72
N SER A 443 -10.10 -5.00 -16.83
CA SER A 443 -10.80 -5.17 -18.12
C SER A 443 -10.14 -6.32 -18.91
N SER A 444 -10.93 -7.34 -19.27
CA SER A 444 -10.46 -8.52 -20.01
C SER A 444 -10.37 -8.28 -21.52
N SER A 445 -11.20 -7.38 -22.07
CA SER A 445 -11.32 -7.14 -23.52
C SER A 445 -10.00 -6.80 -24.22
N ILE A 446 -9.10 -6.07 -23.56
CA ILE A 446 -7.81 -5.64 -24.12
C ILE A 446 -6.80 -6.79 -24.08
N SER A 447 -6.73 -7.52 -22.97
CA SER A 447 -5.84 -8.69 -22.84
C SER A 447 -6.25 -9.80 -23.81
N ASP A 448 -7.55 -10.00 -24.01
CA ASP A 448 -8.10 -11.04 -24.88
C ASP A 448 -7.76 -10.77 -26.36
N PHE A 449 -7.82 -9.51 -26.82
CA PHE A 449 -7.45 -9.13 -28.18
C PHE A 449 -5.98 -9.46 -28.51
N PHE A 450 -5.04 -9.08 -27.63
CA PHE A 450 -3.62 -9.33 -27.87
C PHE A 450 -3.23 -10.79 -27.65
N SER A 451 -3.87 -11.47 -26.69
CA SER A 451 -3.66 -12.91 -26.47
C SER A 451 -4.13 -13.73 -27.67
N GLN A 452 -5.25 -13.36 -28.29
CA GLN A 452 -5.71 -13.98 -29.54
C GLN A 452 -4.78 -13.68 -30.72
N ALA A 453 -4.30 -12.44 -30.85
CA ALA A 453 -3.42 -12.06 -31.95
C ALA A 453 -2.03 -12.73 -31.91
N LEU A 454 -1.52 -13.02 -30.70
CA LEU A 454 -0.16 -13.54 -30.49
C LEU A 454 -0.12 -15.05 -30.20
N GLY A 455 -1.27 -15.69 -29.98
CA GLY A 455 -1.37 -17.13 -29.72
C GLY A 455 -0.78 -17.58 -28.38
N VAL A 456 -0.47 -16.64 -27.49
CA VAL A 456 0.03 -16.84 -26.13
C VAL A 456 -0.60 -15.78 -25.23
N GLU A 457 -0.87 -16.10 -23.96
CA GLU A 457 -1.46 -15.12 -23.03
C GLU A 457 -0.56 -13.88 -22.92
N CYS A 458 -1.13 -12.73 -23.26
CA CYS A 458 -0.44 -11.45 -23.31
C CYS A 458 -1.20 -10.39 -22.52
N GLN A 459 -0.44 -9.49 -21.87
CA GLN A 459 -0.98 -8.33 -21.18
C GLN A 459 -0.34 -7.06 -21.74
N LEU A 460 -1.15 -6.12 -22.22
CA LEU A 460 -0.66 -4.89 -22.83
C LEU A 460 -0.15 -3.92 -21.74
N ALA A 461 1.12 -3.55 -21.82
CA ALA A 461 1.70 -2.47 -21.04
C ALA A 461 2.08 -1.32 -21.98
N ARG A 462 1.42 -0.16 -21.82
CA ARG A 462 1.78 1.06 -22.55
C ARG A 462 2.59 1.96 -21.64
N PHE A 463 3.76 2.38 -22.11
CA PHE A 463 4.55 3.44 -21.47
C PHE A 463 4.21 4.78 -22.14
N PRO A 464 3.78 5.84 -21.43
CA PRO A 464 3.70 7.15 -22.04
C PRO A 464 5.10 7.72 -22.25
N ALA A 465 5.41 8.15 -23.48
CA ALA A 465 6.52 9.07 -23.72
C ALA A 465 6.17 10.44 -23.10
N ALA A 466 7.18 11.04 -22.46
CA ALA A 466 7.17 12.24 -21.60
C ALA A 466 6.18 13.38 -21.92
N GLY A 467 5.72 14.07 -20.85
CA GLY A 467 5.06 15.37 -20.96
C GLY A 467 4.52 16.03 -19.67
N GLY A 468 4.59 15.38 -18.50
CA GLY A 468 4.00 15.93 -17.26
C GLY A 468 5.05 16.32 -16.22
N THR A 469 5.05 17.59 -15.80
CA THR A 469 5.81 18.15 -14.67
C THR A 469 5.27 17.68 -13.31
N GLY A 470 5.20 16.36 -13.10
CA GLY A 470 4.75 15.74 -11.85
C GLY A 470 5.88 15.57 -10.83
N ALA A 471 5.53 15.58 -9.55
CA ALA A 471 6.46 15.51 -8.42
C ALA A 471 7.29 14.21 -8.30
N SER A 472 7.10 13.22 -9.19
CA SER A 472 7.85 11.94 -9.22
C SER A 472 8.84 11.83 -10.38
N THR A 473 9.25 12.94 -10.98
CA THR A 473 10.13 12.91 -12.15
C THR A 473 11.55 12.53 -11.73
N ARG A 474 12.04 11.37 -12.18
CA ARG A 474 13.45 11.00 -11.99
C ARG A 474 14.30 11.90 -12.88
N HIS A 475 15.45 12.37 -12.39
CA HIS A 475 16.38 13.18 -13.18
C HIS A 475 17.68 12.42 -13.47
N SER A 476 18.35 12.79 -14.55
CA SER A 476 19.66 12.26 -14.94
C SER A 476 20.65 12.49 -13.80
N LYS A 477 21.29 11.41 -13.36
CA LYS A 477 22.28 11.44 -12.28
C LYS A 477 23.67 11.31 -12.88
N ALA A 478 24.10 12.32 -13.64
CA ALA A 478 25.52 12.46 -13.92
C ALA A 478 26.20 12.77 -12.58
N HIS A 479 26.82 11.76 -11.96
CA HIS A 479 27.46 11.94 -10.66
C HIS A 479 28.48 13.09 -10.74
N LEU A 480 28.16 14.20 -10.04
CA LEU A 480 29.01 15.36 -9.78
C LEU A 480 30.49 14.97 -9.66
N GLN A 481 31.28 15.22 -10.71
CA GLN A 481 32.73 15.37 -10.57
C GLN A 481 32.96 16.69 -9.84
N LYS A 482 33.10 16.62 -8.51
CA LYS A 482 33.67 17.73 -7.74
C LYS A 482 35.18 17.77 -8.02
N GLN A 483 35.66 18.98 -8.31
CA GLN A 483 37.06 19.36 -8.49
C GLN A 483 37.98 18.65 -7.48
N ALA A 484 38.99 17.95 -7.98
CA ALA A 484 40.23 17.67 -7.25
C ALA A 484 41.39 17.46 -8.23
N ALA A 485 42.51 18.12 -7.90
CA ALA A 485 43.67 18.32 -8.75
C ALA A 485 44.39 17.04 -9.19
N ALA A 486 45.09 17.18 -10.32
CA ALA A 486 45.78 16.18 -11.11
C ALA A 486 46.70 15.20 -10.35
N ARG A 487 46.65 13.93 -10.74
CA ARG A 487 47.81 13.02 -10.84
C ARG A 487 47.51 11.86 -11.80
N GLY A 488 48.29 11.77 -12.88
CA GLY A 488 48.27 10.69 -13.88
C GLY A 488 47.24 10.91 -15.00
N GLN A 489 47.68 11.44 -16.15
CA GLN A 489 46.83 11.54 -17.34
C GLN A 489 46.66 10.15 -18.00
N MET A 490 45.43 9.65 -18.01
CA MET A 490 45.02 8.52 -18.85
C MET A 490 44.88 8.96 -20.32
N PRO A 491 45.02 8.03 -21.30
CA PRO A 491 44.64 8.30 -22.69
C PRO A 491 43.14 8.69 -22.77
N GLY A 492 42.83 9.85 -23.36
CA GLY A 492 41.45 10.37 -23.46
C GLY A 492 40.89 10.87 -22.13
N ALA A 493 41.61 11.73 -21.40
CA ALA A 493 41.16 12.24 -20.11
C ALA A 493 39.87 13.08 -20.24
N PHE A 494 38.83 12.73 -19.48
CA PHE A 494 37.57 13.49 -19.42
C PHE A 494 37.77 14.89 -18.83
N PRO A 495 37.18 15.95 -19.43
CA PRO A 495 37.16 17.28 -18.85
C PRO A 495 36.24 17.33 -17.61
N ASP A 496 36.48 18.31 -16.73
CA ASP A 496 35.60 18.55 -15.57
C ASP A 496 34.22 19.03 -16.05
N ALA A 497 33.15 18.42 -15.53
CA ALA A 497 31.78 18.70 -15.95
C ALA A 497 31.34 20.13 -15.59
N THR A 498 30.75 20.86 -16.55
CA THR A 498 30.05 22.11 -16.31
C THR A 498 28.68 21.82 -15.67
N GLY A 499 28.41 22.42 -14.50
CA GLY A 499 27.18 22.18 -13.76
C GLY A 499 25.96 22.76 -14.44
N ASP A 500 25.18 21.93 -15.13
CA ASP A 500 23.87 22.27 -15.68
C ASP A 500 22.72 21.57 -14.93
N ALA A 501 21.51 22.15 -15.07
CA ALA A 501 20.30 21.76 -14.36
C ALA A 501 19.87 20.29 -14.62
N PRO A 502 19.33 19.58 -13.62
CA PRO A 502 18.97 18.15 -13.72
C PRO A 502 17.85 17.90 -14.75
N ARG A 503 18.13 17.10 -15.80
CA ARG A 503 17.15 16.79 -16.86
C ARG A 503 16.31 15.54 -16.52
N PRO A 504 15.01 15.53 -16.82
CA PRO A 504 14.14 14.40 -16.51
C PRO A 504 14.49 13.15 -17.33
N ILE A 505 14.40 11.97 -16.71
CA ILE A 505 14.62 10.65 -17.31
C ILE A 505 13.40 9.75 -17.05
N LEU A 506 13.11 8.86 -18.00
CA LEU A 506 12.01 7.90 -17.91
C LEU A 506 12.50 6.58 -17.28
N LEU A 507 12.51 5.49 -18.04
CA LEU A 507 12.96 4.16 -17.60
C LEU A 507 14.48 4.00 -17.47
N SER A 508 15.26 4.98 -17.96
CA SER A 508 16.71 4.89 -17.90
C SER A 508 17.22 4.99 -16.47
N ASN A 509 18.26 4.22 -16.13
CA ASN A 509 18.80 4.19 -14.77
C ASN A 509 19.56 5.48 -14.42
N GLU A 510 20.42 5.98 -15.33
CA GLU A 510 21.33 7.11 -15.08
C GLU A 510 21.20 8.24 -16.11
N SER A 511 21.06 7.92 -17.41
CA SER A 511 20.97 8.89 -18.53
C SER A 511 20.10 8.33 -19.66
N PRO A 512 19.36 9.16 -20.43
CA PRO A 512 18.49 8.68 -21.50
C PRO A 512 19.26 8.12 -22.70
N ILE A 513 20.47 8.63 -22.97
CA ILE A 513 21.26 8.26 -24.14
C ILE A 513 22.70 7.98 -23.71
N LEU A 514 23.30 6.95 -24.31
CA LEU A 514 24.70 6.61 -24.19
C LEU A 514 25.35 6.62 -25.58
N VAL A 515 26.47 7.34 -25.69
CA VAL A 515 27.30 7.48 -26.89
C VAL A 515 28.64 6.78 -26.67
N ILE A 516 29.08 5.99 -27.64
CA ILE A 516 30.43 5.41 -27.69
C ILE A 516 31.00 5.59 -29.11
N SER A 517 32.33 5.57 -29.26
CA SER A 517 32.94 5.49 -30.59
C SER A 517 33.39 4.07 -30.93
N ARG A 518 33.28 3.70 -32.21
CA ARG A 518 33.78 2.42 -32.72
C ARG A 518 35.31 2.35 -32.62
N SER A 519 36.03 3.46 -32.80
CA SER A 519 37.49 3.53 -32.63
C SER A 519 37.91 3.25 -31.18
N SER A 520 37.15 3.72 -30.18
CA SER A 520 37.35 3.34 -28.76
C SER A 520 37.18 1.84 -28.51
N VAL A 521 36.15 1.23 -29.09
CA VAL A 521 35.90 -0.22 -28.96
C VAL A 521 37.00 -1.02 -29.66
N ASN A 522 37.44 -0.59 -30.86
CA ASN A 522 38.53 -1.22 -31.58
C ASN A 522 39.82 -1.19 -30.77
N ARG A 523 40.17 -0.01 -30.23
CA ARG A 523 41.37 0.16 -29.40
C ARG A 523 41.33 -0.70 -28.13
N LEU A 524 40.16 -0.78 -27.49
CA LEU A 524 39.95 -1.67 -26.36
C LEU A 524 40.14 -3.14 -26.75
N ASN A 525 39.62 -3.55 -27.91
CA ASN A 525 39.75 -4.91 -28.41
C ASN A 525 41.19 -5.27 -28.81
N GLU A 526 41.98 -4.33 -29.31
CA GLU A 526 43.42 -4.53 -29.52
C GLU A 526 44.13 -4.88 -28.20
N GLN A 527 43.80 -4.15 -27.12
CA GLN A 527 44.37 -4.37 -25.79
C GLN A 527 43.91 -5.70 -25.19
N ILE A 528 42.62 -6.05 -25.35
CA ILE A 528 42.08 -7.35 -24.92
C ILE A 528 42.79 -8.50 -25.63
N LYS A 529 42.94 -8.41 -26.97
CA LYS A 529 43.60 -9.44 -27.77
C LYS A 529 45.08 -9.58 -27.42
N ALA A 530 45.79 -8.47 -27.18
CA ALA A 530 47.17 -8.50 -26.72
C ALA A 530 47.32 -9.20 -25.36
N GLY A 531 46.28 -9.17 -24.51
CA GLY A 531 46.19 -9.89 -23.24
C GLY A 531 45.64 -11.32 -23.35
N GLY A 532 45.35 -11.84 -24.56
CA GLY A 532 44.79 -13.17 -24.77
C GLY A 532 43.28 -13.31 -24.50
N GLY A 533 42.56 -12.20 -24.31
CA GLY A 533 41.12 -12.19 -24.02
C GLY A 533 40.22 -12.24 -25.26
N LYS A 534 38.93 -12.54 -25.05
CA LYS A 534 37.89 -12.51 -26.10
C LYS A 534 37.49 -11.07 -26.37
N ALA A 535 37.55 -10.64 -27.63
CA ALA A 535 37.11 -9.31 -28.05
C ALA A 535 35.64 -9.06 -27.68
N ALA A 536 35.34 -7.84 -27.26
CA ALA A 536 34.01 -7.39 -26.91
C ALA A 536 33.32 -6.71 -28.10
N GLU A 537 32.07 -7.05 -28.35
CA GLU A 537 31.22 -6.34 -29.30
C GLU A 537 30.74 -5.01 -28.72
N ALA A 538 30.50 -4.01 -29.57
CA ALA A 538 30.00 -2.70 -29.13
C ALA A 538 28.66 -2.80 -28.35
N GLU A 539 27.85 -3.82 -28.66
CA GLU A 539 26.53 -4.06 -28.07
C GLU A 539 26.58 -4.34 -26.57
N VAL A 540 27.69 -4.90 -26.04
CA VAL A 540 27.80 -5.19 -24.59
C VAL A 540 27.81 -3.93 -23.75
N PHE A 541 28.14 -2.78 -24.36
CA PHE A 541 28.08 -1.46 -23.72
C PHE A 541 26.69 -0.85 -23.73
N ARG A 542 25.73 -1.42 -24.47
CA ARG A 542 24.33 -0.97 -24.57
C ARG A 542 24.21 0.50 -24.96
N ALA A 543 25.05 0.95 -25.89
CA ALA A 543 25.03 2.31 -26.40
C ALA A 543 23.82 2.53 -27.32
N ASN A 544 23.21 3.70 -27.22
CA ASN A 544 22.14 4.13 -28.13
C ASN A 544 22.72 4.63 -29.45
N VAL A 545 23.90 5.27 -29.39
CA VAL A 545 24.59 5.82 -30.55
C VAL A 545 26.03 5.31 -30.55
N VAL A 546 26.41 4.63 -31.62
CA VAL A 546 27.80 4.23 -31.89
C VAL A 546 28.31 5.10 -33.02
N VAL A 547 29.24 6.00 -32.72
CA VAL A 547 29.84 6.89 -33.72
C VAL A 547 31.00 6.17 -34.39
N ALA A 548 31.04 6.20 -35.71
CA ALA A 548 32.17 5.74 -36.49
C ALA A 548 32.75 6.90 -37.27
N GLU A 549 34.07 6.89 -37.46
CA GLU A 549 34.73 7.86 -38.31
C GLU A 549 34.39 7.60 -39.79
N ARG A 550 34.56 8.64 -40.63
CA ARG A 550 34.23 8.52 -42.06
C ARG A 550 35.04 7.40 -42.71
N LEU A 551 34.37 6.55 -43.49
CA LEU A 551 35.01 5.45 -44.23
C LEU A 551 36.10 5.92 -45.22
N GLN A 552 36.10 7.21 -45.59
CA GLN A 552 37.10 7.83 -46.48
C GLN A 552 38.33 8.36 -45.74
N SER A 553 38.33 8.32 -44.41
CA SER A 553 39.49 8.70 -43.59
C SER A 553 40.64 7.71 -43.82
N ARG A 554 41.89 8.20 -43.77
CA ARG A 554 43.06 7.34 -43.98
C ARG A 554 43.16 6.30 -42.85
N PRO A 555 43.44 5.02 -43.13
CA PRO A 555 43.66 4.02 -42.07
C PRO A 555 44.69 4.51 -41.04
N GLY A 556 44.36 4.41 -39.76
CA GLY A 556 45.21 4.91 -38.66
C GLY A 556 45.02 6.39 -38.31
N SER A 557 44.11 7.11 -38.97
CA SER A 557 43.69 8.46 -38.53
C SER A 557 42.68 8.44 -37.38
N GLU A 558 42.33 7.24 -36.89
CA GLU A 558 41.35 7.09 -35.82
C GLU A 558 41.81 7.75 -34.52
N GLN A 559 40.88 8.42 -33.85
CA GLN A 559 41.08 9.00 -32.53
C GLN A 559 40.24 8.24 -31.49
N PRO A 560 40.72 7.08 -31.00
CA PRO A 560 40.08 6.40 -29.89
C PRO A 560 39.91 7.34 -28.70
N TYR A 561 38.74 7.25 -28.06
CA TYR A 561 38.34 8.04 -26.89
C TYR A 561 38.15 9.53 -27.16
N ALA A 562 38.07 9.97 -28.42
CA ALA A 562 37.77 11.36 -28.74
C ALA A 562 36.43 11.83 -28.15
N GLU A 563 35.46 10.92 -28.00
CA GLU A 563 34.16 11.21 -27.38
C GLU A 563 34.29 11.71 -25.94
N ASP A 564 35.39 11.40 -25.24
CA ASP A 564 35.61 11.81 -23.86
C ASP A 564 35.74 13.33 -23.70
N LEU A 565 36.07 14.05 -24.78
CA LEU A 565 36.29 15.49 -24.79
C LEU A 565 35.11 16.29 -25.33
N TRP A 566 34.08 15.64 -25.88
CA TRP A 566 32.97 16.33 -26.52
C TRP A 566 32.05 16.99 -25.48
N GLN A 567 31.69 18.23 -25.73
CA GLN A 567 30.66 18.92 -24.95
C GLN A 567 29.27 18.76 -25.60
N TYR A 568 29.23 18.75 -26.94
CA TYR A 568 28.02 18.53 -27.71
C TYR A 568 28.32 17.64 -28.92
N ALA A 569 27.27 16.99 -29.42
CA ALA A 569 27.30 16.31 -30.71
C ALA A 569 26.02 16.62 -31.48
N VAL A 570 26.17 17.04 -32.73
CA VAL A 570 25.06 17.17 -33.67
C VAL A 570 25.01 15.91 -34.53
N VAL A 571 23.90 15.19 -34.49
CA VAL A 571 23.64 14.01 -35.34
C VAL A 571 22.54 14.36 -36.32
N GLY A 572 22.88 14.47 -37.61
CA GLY A 572 21.98 14.98 -38.62
C GLY A 572 21.56 16.43 -38.31
N GLN A 573 20.28 16.63 -37.97
CA GLN A 573 19.74 17.95 -37.58
C GLN A 573 19.51 18.10 -36.07
N GLN A 574 19.81 17.07 -35.28
CA GLN A 574 19.49 16.99 -33.85
C GLN A 574 20.74 17.24 -33.00
N ARG A 575 20.60 18.08 -31.98
CA ARG A 575 21.69 18.43 -31.06
C ARG A 575 21.59 17.62 -29.77
N PHE A 576 22.72 17.09 -29.33
CA PHE A 576 22.84 16.35 -28.08
C PHE A 576 23.92 16.99 -27.19
N GLN A 577 23.61 17.21 -25.93
CA GLN A 577 24.58 17.62 -24.91
C GLN A 577 25.17 16.38 -24.25
N LEU A 578 26.50 16.34 -24.12
CA LEU A 578 27.20 15.29 -23.38
C LEU A 578 27.22 15.65 -21.89
N LEU A 579 26.79 14.70 -21.06
CA LEU A 579 26.56 14.86 -19.62
C LEU A 579 27.72 14.30 -18.78
N GLY A 580 28.64 13.56 -19.39
CA GLY A 580 29.85 13.04 -18.74
C GLY A 580 30.02 11.52 -18.83
N ALA A 581 31.15 11.07 -18.29
CA ALA A 581 31.63 9.69 -18.40
C ALA A 581 30.66 8.65 -17.83
N CYS A 582 30.42 7.57 -18.58
CA CYS A 582 29.60 6.45 -18.14
C CYS A 582 30.40 5.44 -17.33
N ARG A 583 29.98 5.21 -16.08
CA ARG A 583 30.56 4.19 -15.20
C ARG A 583 30.15 2.79 -15.67
N ARG A 584 31.13 1.88 -15.75
CA ARG A 584 30.89 0.48 -16.07
C ARG A 584 31.04 -0.43 -14.86
N CYS A 585 30.27 -1.49 -14.86
CA CYS A 585 30.36 -2.62 -13.94
C CYS A 585 30.44 -3.92 -14.76
N GLN A 586 30.50 -5.07 -14.09
CA GLN A 586 30.61 -6.39 -14.74
C GLN A 586 29.45 -6.74 -15.69
N MET A 587 28.39 -5.93 -15.76
CA MET A 587 27.31 -6.11 -16.73
C MET A 587 27.75 -6.03 -18.19
N VAL A 588 28.87 -5.34 -18.48
CA VAL A 588 29.45 -5.33 -19.84
C VAL A 588 30.10 -6.68 -20.22
N CYS A 589 30.22 -7.59 -19.26
CA CYS A 589 30.79 -8.92 -19.43
C CYS A 589 29.69 -10.00 -19.59
N ILE A 590 28.49 -9.62 -20.01
CA ILE A 590 27.43 -10.57 -20.30
C ILE A 590 27.25 -10.63 -21.81
N ASP A 591 27.43 -11.81 -22.37
CA ASP A 591 27.15 -12.09 -23.77
C ASP A 591 25.64 -11.93 -24.01
N GLN A 592 25.25 -10.98 -24.87
CA GLN A 592 23.83 -10.61 -25.01
C GLN A 592 23.00 -11.68 -25.73
N GLN A 593 23.63 -12.63 -26.43
CA GLN A 593 22.92 -13.72 -27.10
C GLN A 593 22.75 -14.94 -26.19
N THR A 594 23.77 -15.26 -25.41
CA THR A 594 23.81 -16.50 -24.60
C THR A 594 23.54 -16.28 -23.11
N GLY A 595 23.66 -15.04 -22.62
CA GLY A 595 23.53 -14.70 -21.20
C GLY A 595 24.72 -15.16 -20.33
N LEU A 596 25.73 -15.78 -20.92
CA LEU A 596 26.92 -16.25 -20.20
C LEU A 596 27.81 -15.09 -19.79
N LYS A 597 28.38 -15.20 -18.59
CA LYS A 597 29.30 -14.21 -18.02
C LYS A 597 30.73 -14.53 -18.43
N ASN A 598 31.47 -13.52 -18.88
CA ASN A 598 32.92 -13.56 -19.10
C ASN A 598 33.62 -12.50 -18.21
N GLU A 599 34.93 -12.30 -18.41
CA GLU A 599 35.71 -11.29 -17.66
C GLU A 599 35.99 -10.01 -18.47
N GLU A 600 36.04 -10.13 -19.80
CA GLU A 600 36.28 -9.01 -20.72
C GLU A 600 34.95 -8.42 -21.23
N PRO A 601 34.83 -7.09 -21.41
CA PRO A 601 35.91 -6.11 -21.47
C PRO A 601 36.29 -5.47 -20.12
N PHE A 602 35.66 -5.86 -19.01
CA PHE A 602 35.79 -5.15 -17.74
C PHE A 602 37.20 -5.24 -17.15
N VAL A 603 37.88 -6.39 -17.27
CA VAL A 603 39.26 -6.56 -16.80
C VAL A 603 40.21 -5.59 -17.52
N THR A 604 40.13 -5.49 -18.84
CA THR A 604 40.97 -4.56 -19.60
C THR A 604 40.62 -3.11 -19.28
N LEU A 605 39.34 -2.76 -19.23
CA LEU A 605 38.91 -1.41 -18.83
C LEU A 605 39.34 -1.05 -17.40
N ALA A 606 39.36 -2.00 -16.48
CA ALA A 606 39.82 -1.78 -15.11
C ALA A 606 41.32 -1.44 -15.05
N LYS A 607 42.12 -1.90 -16.02
CA LYS A 607 43.55 -1.60 -16.14
C LYS A 607 43.81 -0.27 -16.85
N THR A 608 43.00 0.05 -17.87
CA THR A 608 43.29 1.17 -18.79
C THR A 608 42.42 2.40 -18.58
N ARG A 609 41.30 2.25 -17.87
CA ARG A 609 40.21 3.24 -17.76
C ARG A 609 39.66 3.37 -16.34
N ARG A 610 40.48 3.09 -15.32
CA ARG A 610 40.12 3.23 -13.90
C ARG A 610 40.60 4.57 -13.34
N ARG A 611 39.67 5.34 -12.76
CA ARG A 611 39.92 6.60 -12.04
C ARG A 611 39.10 6.62 -10.76
N ASP A 612 39.71 7.02 -9.63
CA ASP A 612 39.05 7.09 -8.32
C ASP A 612 38.30 5.80 -7.92
N GLY A 613 38.91 4.65 -8.21
CA GLY A 613 38.34 3.33 -7.92
C GLY A 613 37.16 2.91 -8.83
N LYS A 614 36.84 3.70 -9.86
CA LYS A 614 35.73 3.46 -10.79
C LYS A 614 36.24 3.27 -12.22
N VAL A 615 35.55 2.45 -13.00
CA VAL A 615 35.91 2.11 -14.38
C VAL A 615 34.94 2.81 -15.34
N PHE A 616 35.45 3.46 -16.40
CA PHE A 616 34.65 4.30 -17.28
C PHE A 616 34.81 3.96 -18.77
N PHE A 617 33.69 3.99 -19.50
CA PHE A 617 33.68 3.82 -20.96
C PHE A 617 32.41 4.41 -21.58
N GLY A 618 32.55 5.32 -22.55
CA GLY A 618 31.44 6.02 -23.19
C GLY A 618 30.95 7.26 -22.45
N GLN A 619 30.11 8.03 -23.13
CA GLN A 619 29.54 9.29 -22.65
C GLN A 619 28.03 9.24 -22.52
N HIS A 620 27.52 9.71 -21.39
CA HIS A 620 26.10 10.00 -21.25
C HIS A 620 25.74 11.22 -22.09
N ALA A 621 24.58 11.19 -22.74
CA ALA A 621 24.08 12.30 -23.54
C ALA A 621 22.58 12.53 -23.29
N CYS A 622 22.10 13.72 -23.63
CA CYS A 622 20.68 14.03 -23.72
C CYS A 622 20.39 14.86 -24.95
N HIS A 623 19.17 14.73 -25.49
CA HIS A 623 18.73 15.54 -26.62
C HIS A 623 18.40 16.97 -26.15
N GLU A 624 18.81 17.95 -26.94
CA GLU A 624 18.44 19.36 -26.76
C GLU A 624 17.37 19.72 -27.81
N PRO A 625 16.10 19.88 -27.40
CA PRO A 625 15.06 20.29 -28.33
C PRO A 625 15.33 21.71 -28.84
N ARG A 626 15.18 21.92 -30.15
CA ARG A 626 15.12 23.28 -30.71
C ARG A 626 13.85 23.98 -30.21
N ALA A 627 13.91 25.31 -30.08
CA ALA A 627 12.77 26.11 -29.66
C ALA A 627 11.49 25.73 -30.44
N PRO A 628 10.32 25.67 -29.77
CA PRO A 628 9.13 25.08 -30.36
C PRO A 628 8.61 25.96 -31.51
N ASP A 629 8.86 25.55 -32.76
CA ASP A 629 8.25 26.15 -33.94
C ASP A 629 6.88 25.52 -34.30
N GLY A 630 6.38 24.63 -33.43
CA GLY A 630 5.09 23.95 -33.60
C GLY A 630 5.08 22.85 -34.67
N SER A 631 6.22 22.55 -35.31
CA SER A 631 6.31 21.50 -36.34
C SER A 631 6.28 20.08 -35.73
N ARG A 632 5.72 19.11 -36.46
CA ARG A 632 5.75 17.67 -36.08
C ARG A 632 7.19 17.15 -35.88
N GLN A 633 8.16 17.71 -36.60
CA GLN A 633 9.58 17.37 -36.45
C GLN A 633 10.18 17.88 -35.14
N ALA A 634 9.69 19.01 -34.60
CA ALA A 634 10.07 19.49 -33.28
C ALA A 634 9.46 18.62 -32.14
N GLN A 635 8.30 17.99 -32.39
CA GLN A 635 7.65 17.09 -31.42
C GLN A 635 8.22 15.66 -31.42
N HIS A 636 8.81 15.20 -32.53
CA HIS A 636 9.37 13.86 -32.67
C HIS A 636 10.74 13.91 -33.36
N ALA A 637 11.78 14.22 -32.59
CA ALA A 637 13.15 14.23 -33.10
C ALA A 637 13.60 12.83 -33.54
N THR A 638 14.00 12.69 -34.79
CA THR A 638 14.52 11.44 -35.37
C THR A 638 15.95 11.63 -35.87
N ILE A 639 16.76 10.58 -35.71
CA ILE A 639 18.09 10.41 -36.33
C ILE A 639 18.13 9.05 -37.03
N ALA A 640 18.99 8.90 -38.04
CA ALA A 640 19.14 7.67 -38.81
C ALA A 640 20.57 7.13 -38.77
N VAL A 641 20.73 5.83 -38.97
CA VAL A 641 22.04 5.22 -39.18
C VAL A 641 22.63 5.78 -40.48
N GLY A 642 23.85 6.31 -40.40
CA GLY A 642 24.52 6.98 -41.52
C GLY A 642 24.46 8.51 -41.46
N ASP A 643 23.70 9.10 -40.52
CA ASP A 643 23.72 10.54 -40.29
C ASP A 643 25.12 11.03 -39.90
N ALA A 644 25.49 12.19 -40.45
CA ALA A 644 26.75 12.82 -40.10
C ALA A 644 26.73 13.27 -38.63
N VAL A 645 27.78 12.91 -37.89
CA VAL A 645 28.01 13.34 -36.52
C VAL A 645 29.07 14.43 -36.52
N VAL A 646 28.72 15.61 -36.00
CA VAL A 646 29.62 16.75 -35.82
C VAL A 646 29.76 17.03 -34.33
N PRO A 647 30.86 16.57 -33.69
CA PRO A 647 31.13 16.87 -32.29
C PRO A 647 31.72 18.28 -32.11
N SER A 648 31.55 18.86 -30.92
CA SER A 648 32.19 20.12 -30.49
C SER A 648 32.94 19.96 -29.19
#